data_AF-A0A7J5AA41-F1
#
_entry.id   AF-A0A7J5AA41-F1
#
_cell.length_a   1.000
_cell.length_b   1.000
_cell.length_c   1.000
_cell.angle_alpha   90.00
_cell.angle_beta   90.00
_cell.angle_gamma   90.00
#
_symmetry.space_group_name_H-M   'P 1'
#
loop_
_entity.id
_entity.type
_entity.pdbx_description
1 polymer ?
#
loop_
_entity_poly.entity_id
_entity_poly.type
_entity_poly.pdbx_seq_one_letter_code
_entity_poly.pdbx_strand_id
1 'polypeptide(L)'
;MAALAAVLVITGQQTPAVAGGDADPAPAPASQSDHRVTLITGDRVTVSPDGARVTVTAAPGRAGTRFTSHRAGGHRTVLPEDARPLVAAGLLDRRLFDVTALVRAGYDDARSPGLPLIVSRRGADPAAGLTGPGLRTTGRFAVAGMSAVTVVKTDAASAWSAIREQRAGIERIWLDRPLTPAPVPAPPTDLPPALSAGGAAPTVAVLSTGVDAERARPAARVARRQVFAGASTGDRHGHGTRTAAAVPGATLLDGKVCDDDGRCPESAILAGLEWAAGRADVVDLGVGGAEQLGTGPLGRAIERIGDRTGALVLAPAADGAAGAIATHDGPDGRAAGLPAGTVTGAALLAQRHPDWSVDRLRAALAASAVDGALDAAALARRNVLPATASLAFGVQQWPHADDRPQQRTLTWHNHGDRPVELRLDVALTGPDGTPAPAGALRLDATTVTVPAGGSAGVTVAADTRHDGPDGRYTGTVTATPAGAPDLAVRSRVEVEKEVESHTLTVRHLGPDGRPTGRAETMVLDLTGELRALLYGEDGTATTRLPKGSYVLVGDVVDFGDTDSTWHRLVQPELALDADATVTMDARRTAPVRTTVPRPDARTAMVDLGFNRRAEDGTGFGLALALDGFEGLRSGQLGPDLPAERMTGYLHSTWAVPGPAGDFRDTPYTYGLLDTRPGGFFTGFDRKVADRDLATVDSRLVAQVTGRAATKALFPNAPGVIGTLTPLLPFRLPARTTHLLEGGATLWSAAFGENVPGGDGLPVEITAFGQANQSYQAGQRYTDRWNASVLGPMFDFAGHAGRRGDTVWFGIPMYSDQDGHRAGSLTDAATTRMYRDGRLVAASGAGNLEAEVPPGPATFRVEKRTSRPSYSPLSTRVDATWTFRSDTAGEAGESFPLWVVRYAPTVDDHNVARWAPVTLLPVSVMSQPEARVGRVRQLAVRVSVDGGRTWRKAPVVPAGDGGYRAVVHAPKGTRTVSLRATLVDSHGNRLDQTIVNAYRFVK
;
A
#
# COMPACT_ATOMS: atom_id res chain seq x y z
N MET A 1 1.18 -19.58 -23.18
CA MET A 1 0.20 -18.62 -22.62
C MET A 1 0.85 -17.86 -21.45
N ALA A 2 0.36 -16.71 -20.99
CA ALA A 2 0.92 -16.01 -19.83
C ALA A 2 -0.13 -15.10 -19.16
N ALA A 3 -0.84 -15.61 -18.15
CA ALA A 3 -1.41 -14.78 -17.09
C ALA A 3 -1.39 -15.62 -15.80
N LEU A 4 -1.22 -15.03 -14.61
CA LEU A 4 -2.38 -14.54 -13.90
C LEU A 4 -2.03 -13.69 -12.67
N ALA A 5 -2.75 -12.59 -12.49
CA ALA A 5 -2.98 -11.96 -11.21
C ALA A 5 -4.49 -12.00 -10.94
N ALA A 6 -4.90 -12.49 -9.77
CA ALA A 6 -6.24 -12.20 -9.26
C ALA A 6 -6.28 -10.72 -8.84
N VAL A 7 -7.23 -9.96 -9.38
CA VAL A 7 -7.40 -8.53 -9.05
C VAL A 7 -8.66 -8.40 -8.22
N LEU A 8 -8.48 -8.01 -6.95
CA LEU A 8 -9.57 -7.68 -6.03
C LEU A 8 -9.85 -6.17 -6.13
N VAL A 9 -11.12 -5.82 -6.35
CA VAL A 9 -11.63 -4.44 -6.39
C VAL A 9 -12.62 -4.27 -5.24
N ILE A 10 -12.26 -3.56 -4.17
CA ILE A 10 -13.14 -3.34 -3.00
C ILE A 10 -13.94 -2.04 -3.17
N THR A 11 -15.22 -2.03 -2.79
CA THR A 11 -16.05 -0.83 -2.68
C THR A 11 -16.54 -0.62 -1.24
N GLY A 12 -16.14 0.47 -0.60
CA GLY A 12 -16.85 1.02 0.58
C GLY A 12 -18.13 1.73 0.15
N GLN A 13 -19.02 2.11 1.09
CA GLN A 13 -20.27 2.83 0.79
C GLN A 13 -20.03 4.01 -0.16
N GLN A 14 -20.34 3.77 -1.43
CA GLN A 14 -20.44 4.79 -2.45
C GLN A 14 -21.94 5.00 -2.70
N THR A 15 -22.46 6.13 -2.21
CA THR A 15 -23.52 6.83 -2.95
C THR A 15 -23.13 6.83 -4.43
N PRO A 16 -24.07 6.57 -5.36
CA PRO A 16 -23.75 6.19 -6.74
C PRO A 16 -22.61 7.02 -7.31
N ALA A 17 -21.43 6.42 -7.38
CA ALA A 17 -20.26 7.04 -7.95
C ALA A 17 -20.48 7.09 -9.46
N VAL A 18 -20.96 8.24 -9.94
CA VAL A 18 -20.48 8.77 -11.22
C VAL A 18 -18.96 8.75 -11.10
N ALA A 19 -18.26 8.12 -12.04
CA ALA A 19 -16.80 8.01 -12.01
C ALA A 19 -16.15 9.40 -11.86
N GLY A 20 -15.82 9.79 -10.62
CA GLY A 20 -15.26 11.09 -10.25
C GLY A 20 -15.22 11.31 -8.74
N GLY A 21 -14.01 11.16 -8.14
CA GLY A 21 -13.67 11.47 -6.74
C GLY A 21 -13.75 10.24 -5.82
N ASP A 22 -12.78 9.87 -4.97
CA ASP A 22 -11.73 10.65 -4.32
C ASP A 22 -10.40 9.89 -4.26
N ALA A 23 -9.34 10.56 -4.69
CA ALA A 23 -8.00 10.37 -4.13
C ALA A 23 -7.40 11.77 -4.04
N ASP A 24 -7.11 12.18 -2.80
CA ASP A 24 -6.24 13.31 -2.49
C ASP A 24 -5.05 13.33 -3.48
N PRO A 25 -4.78 14.42 -4.22
CA PRO A 25 -3.53 14.52 -4.93
C PRO A 25 -2.46 14.72 -3.87
N ALA A 26 -1.83 13.61 -3.48
CA ALA A 26 -0.56 13.62 -2.79
C ALA A 26 0.36 14.65 -3.49
N PRO A 27 1.14 15.44 -2.73
CA PRO A 27 2.00 16.49 -3.28
C PRO A 27 2.81 15.91 -4.44
N ALA A 28 2.80 16.61 -5.58
CA ALA A 28 3.39 16.15 -6.84
C ALA A 28 4.72 15.40 -6.59
N PRO A 29 4.78 14.07 -6.81
CA PRO A 29 6.04 13.39 -6.69
C PRO A 29 6.94 13.95 -7.78
N ALA A 30 8.12 14.45 -7.36
CA ALA A 30 9.24 14.60 -8.28
C ALA A 30 9.31 13.34 -9.15
N SER A 31 9.53 13.49 -10.46
CA SER A 31 9.61 12.38 -11.44
C SER A 31 10.37 11.18 -10.88
N GLN A 32 9.65 10.19 -10.35
CA GLN A 32 10.26 8.96 -9.84
C GLN A 32 10.30 7.98 -11.01
N SER A 33 11.51 7.67 -11.45
CA SER A 33 11.78 6.60 -12.42
C SER A 33 11.44 5.24 -11.83
N ASP A 34 11.05 4.28 -12.67
CA ASP A 34 10.90 2.87 -12.29
C ASP A 34 12.13 2.38 -11.51
N HIS A 35 11.89 1.60 -10.46
CA HIS A 35 12.94 1.05 -9.64
C HIS A 35 13.32 -0.34 -10.14
N ARG A 36 14.63 -0.58 -10.32
CA ARG A 36 15.15 -1.90 -10.68
C ARG A 36 15.74 -2.57 -9.45
N VAL A 37 15.36 -3.81 -9.19
CA VAL A 37 15.81 -4.61 -8.05
C VAL A 37 16.36 -5.94 -8.56
N THR A 38 17.65 -6.19 -8.35
CA THR A 38 18.22 -7.53 -8.50
C THR A 38 17.91 -8.36 -7.25
N LEU A 39 17.15 -9.45 -7.41
CA LEU A 39 16.81 -10.41 -6.35
C LEU A 39 18.03 -11.24 -5.92
N ILE A 40 17.93 -11.92 -4.78
CA ILE A 40 18.95 -12.86 -4.29
C ILE A 40 19.30 -13.97 -5.30
N THR A 41 18.37 -14.31 -6.18
CA THR A 41 18.53 -15.29 -7.26
C THR A 41 19.30 -14.76 -8.48
N GLY A 42 19.57 -13.45 -8.51
CA GLY A 42 20.13 -12.74 -9.67
C GLY A 42 19.11 -12.27 -10.69
N ASP A 43 17.84 -12.65 -10.54
CA ASP A 43 16.76 -12.18 -11.42
C ASP A 43 16.50 -10.69 -11.17
N ARG A 44 16.32 -9.91 -12.24
CA ARG A 44 16.09 -8.46 -12.17
C ARG A 44 14.61 -8.14 -12.30
N VAL A 45 14.07 -7.45 -11.31
CA VAL A 45 12.69 -6.98 -11.30
C VAL A 45 12.68 -5.47 -11.51
N THR A 46 11.91 -4.98 -12.49
CA THR A 46 11.62 -3.55 -12.62
C THR A 46 10.20 -3.31 -12.12
N VAL A 47 10.04 -2.39 -11.16
CA VAL A 47 8.77 -2.05 -10.52
C VAL A 47 8.51 -0.55 -10.66
N SER A 48 7.30 -0.18 -11.08
CA SER A 48 6.90 1.23 -11.17
C SER A 48 6.75 1.85 -9.78
N PRO A 49 6.84 3.20 -9.63
CA PRO A 49 6.74 3.87 -8.34
C PRO A 49 5.46 3.54 -7.55
N ASP A 50 4.35 3.27 -8.24
CA ASP A 50 3.05 2.89 -7.67
C ASP A 50 2.91 1.36 -7.40
N GLY A 51 3.95 0.57 -7.70
CA GLY A 51 3.97 -0.89 -7.57
C GLY A 51 3.05 -1.64 -8.54
N ALA A 52 2.37 -0.92 -9.44
CA ALA A 52 1.34 -1.48 -10.31
C ALA A 52 1.94 -2.28 -11.46
N ARG A 53 3.07 -1.85 -12.01
CA ARG A 53 3.78 -2.53 -13.10
C ARG A 53 4.98 -3.27 -12.55
N VAL A 54 5.13 -4.54 -12.95
CA VAL A 54 6.28 -5.38 -12.63
C VAL A 54 6.72 -6.11 -13.88
N THR A 55 8.00 -6.00 -14.22
CA THR A 55 8.63 -6.84 -15.25
C THR A 55 9.80 -7.59 -14.64
N VAL A 56 10.00 -8.84 -15.05
CA VAL A 56 11.09 -9.69 -14.54
C VAL A 56 11.98 -10.09 -15.70
N THR A 57 13.28 -9.91 -15.54
CA THR A 57 14.31 -10.42 -16.44
C THR A 57 15.08 -11.50 -15.69
N ALA A 58 14.98 -12.74 -16.16
CA ALA A 58 15.70 -13.85 -15.56
C ALA A 58 17.22 -13.66 -15.67
N ALA A 59 17.96 -14.10 -14.65
CA ALA A 59 19.42 -14.03 -14.67
C ALA A 59 20.04 -14.98 -15.71
N PRO A 60 21.31 -14.79 -16.11
CA PRO A 60 22.01 -15.75 -16.96
C PRO A 60 21.93 -17.18 -16.39
N GLY A 61 21.57 -18.15 -17.24
CA GLY A 61 21.38 -19.56 -16.85
C GLY A 61 20.03 -19.88 -16.20
N ARG A 62 19.14 -18.89 -16.05
CA ARG A 62 17.78 -19.02 -15.49
C ARG A 62 16.68 -18.72 -16.51
N ALA A 63 17.01 -18.76 -17.80
CA ALA A 63 16.03 -18.59 -18.87
C ALA A 63 14.98 -19.72 -18.79
N GLY A 64 13.70 -19.34 -18.65
CA GLY A 64 12.59 -20.28 -18.45
C GLY A 64 12.15 -20.49 -17.00
N THR A 65 12.83 -19.89 -16.01
CA THR A 65 12.33 -19.87 -14.62
C THR A 65 11.02 -19.09 -14.54
N ARG A 66 10.01 -19.67 -13.87
CA ARG A 66 8.71 -19.03 -13.67
C ARG A 66 8.70 -18.18 -12.40
N PHE A 67 7.89 -17.13 -12.41
CA PHE A 67 7.77 -16.20 -11.29
C PHE A 67 6.30 -16.03 -10.92
N THR A 68 6.00 -16.10 -9.63
CA THR A 68 4.70 -15.71 -9.10
C THR A 68 4.79 -14.28 -8.59
N SER A 69 3.88 -13.41 -9.04
CA SER A 69 3.78 -12.03 -8.59
C SER A 69 2.48 -11.85 -7.82
N HIS A 70 2.57 -11.29 -6.62
CA HIS A 70 1.41 -11.01 -5.78
C HIS A 70 1.40 -9.55 -5.34
N ARG A 71 0.21 -8.96 -5.25
CA ARG A 71 0.00 -7.60 -4.74
C ARG A 71 -1.03 -7.66 -3.61
N ALA A 72 -0.60 -7.26 -2.42
CA ALA A 72 -1.47 -7.15 -1.24
C ALA A 72 -0.94 -6.05 -0.32
N GLY A 73 -1.83 -5.28 0.31
CA GLY A 73 -1.48 -4.28 1.33
C GLY A 73 -0.48 -3.21 0.88
N GLY A 74 -0.40 -2.87 -0.40
CA GLY A 74 0.59 -1.91 -0.93
C GLY A 74 2.01 -2.49 -1.10
N HIS A 75 2.18 -3.81 -0.93
CA HIS A 75 3.42 -4.54 -1.18
C HIS A 75 3.33 -5.34 -2.48
N ARG A 76 4.48 -5.49 -3.14
CA ARG A 76 4.63 -6.28 -4.36
C ARG A 76 5.72 -7.32 -4.16
N THR A 77 5.33 -8.59 -4.24
CA THR A 77 6.25 -9.72 -4.06
C THR A 77 6.44 -10.44 -5.38
N VAL A 78 7.68 -10.74 -5.74
CA VAL A 78 8.05 -11.49 -6.94
C VAL A 78 8.90 -12.68 -6.54
N LEU A 79 8.30 -13.87 -6.58
CA LEU A 79 8.91 -15.09 -6.08
C LEU A 79 9.23 -16.05 -7.23
N PRO A 80 10.53 -16.35 -7.49
CA PRO A 80 10.94 -17.37 -8.46
C PRO A 80 10.53 -18.77 -7.99
N GLU A 81 10.15 -19.64 -8.93
CA GLU A 81 9.68 -21.01 -8.65
C GLU A 81 10.67 -21.82 -7.80
N ASP A 82 11.98 -21.73 -8.09
CA ASP A 82 13.01 -22.48 -7.38
C ASP A 82 13.35 -21.91 -5.99
N ALA A 83 12.87 -20.71 -5.66
CA ALA A 83 12.97 -20.11 -4.33
C ALA A 83 11.77 -20.44 -3.42
N ARG A 84 10.60 -20.76 -4.00
CA ARG A 84 9.36 -21.09 -3.27
C ARG A 84 9.55 -22.15 -2.17
N PRO A 85 10.15 -23.33 -2.42
CA PRO A 85 10.29 -24.35 -1.39
C PRO A 85 11.22 -23.91 -0.25
N LEU A 86 12.20 -23.05 -0.53
CA LEU A 86 13.14 -22.55 0.50
C LEU A 86 12.51 -21.48 1.39
N VAL A 87 11.60 -20.67 0.83
CA VAL A 87 10.78 -19.74 1.61
C VAL A 87 9.75 -20.51 2.45
N ALA A 88 9.09 -21.50 1.87
CA ALA A 88 8.10 -22.34 2.57
C ALA A 88 8.73 -23.13 3.73
N ALA A 89 9.94 -23.67 3.54
CA ALA A 89 10.70 -24.34 4.60
C ALA A 89 11.29 -23.38 5.66
N GLY A 90 11.09 -22.07 5.52
CA GLY A 90 11.60 -21.06 6.44
C GLY A 90 13.13 -20.88 6.41
N LEU A 91 13.81 -21.40 5.38
CA LEU A 91 15.26 -21.21 5.19
C LEU A 91 15.55 -19.81 4.64
N LEU A 92 14.72 -19.33 3.71
CA LEU A 92 14.80 -17.97 3.17
C LEU A 92 13.67 -17.10 3.72
N ASP A 93 14.03 -15.88 4.10
CA ASP A 93 13.07 -14.85 4.45
C ASP A 93 12.29 -14.36 3.22
N ARG A 94 10.95 -14.41 3.28
CA ARG A 94 10.05 -13.94 2.21
C ARG A 94 10.30 -12.49 1.78
N ARG A 95 10.82 -11.65 2.70
CA ARG A 95 11.11 -10.23 2.44
C ARG A 95 12.22 -10.02 1.41
N LEU A 96 13.05 -11.03 1.15
CA LEU A 96 14.03 -11.03 0.05
C LEU A 96 13.39 -10.95 -1.35
N PHE A 97 12.07 -11.13 -1.42
CA PHE A 97 11.29 -11.16 -2.66
C PHE A 97 10.22 -10.05 -2.72
N ASP A 98 10.09 -9.24 -1.67
CA ASP A 98 9.21 -8.07 -1.64
C ASP A 98 9.92 -6.87 -2.25
N VAL A 99 9.69 -6.65 -3.54
CA VAL A 99 10.42 -5.63 -4.30
C VAL A 99 10.03 -4.22 -3.87
N THR A 100 8.82 -4.00 -3.37
CA THR A 100 8.43 -2.69 -2.83
C THR A 100 9.19 -2.40 -1.54
N ALA A 101 9.33 -3.37 -0.64
CA ALA A 101 10.11 -3.22 0.59
C ALA A 101 11.61 -3.04 0.30
N LEU A 102 12.17 -3.78 -0.66
CA LEU A 102 13.57 -3.62 -1.08
C LEU A 102 13.86 -2.23 -1.66
N VAL A 103 12.94 -1.69 -2.46
CA VAL A 103 13.03 -0.32 -2.96
C VAL A 103 12.94 0.69 -1.82
N ARG A 104 11.97 0.56 -0.90
CA ARG A 104 11.86 1.46 0.26
C ARG A 104 13.11 1.42 1.14
N ALA A 105 13.73 0.25 1.29
CA ALA A 105 14.99 0.05 2.01
C ALA A 105 16.23 0.61 1.28
N GLY A 106 16.11 1.06 0.02
CA GLY A 106 17.23 1.56 -0.78
C GLY A 106 18.08 0.45 -1.42
N TYR A 107 17.56 -0.78 -1.48
CA TYR A 107 18.21 -1.94 -2.09
C TYR A 107 17.82 -2.16 -3.54
N ASP A 108 17.36 -1.14 -4.26
CA ASP A 108 17.34 -1.13 -5.72
C ASP A 108 18.76 -0.95 -6.29
N ASP A 109 18.90 -1.23 -7.57
CA ASP A 109 20.17 -1.30 -8.29
C ASP A 109 20.79 0.08 -8.52
N ALA A 110 19.99 1.17 -8.44
CA ALA A 110 20.52 2.52 -8.57
C ALA A 110 21.18 3.00 -7.26
N ARG A 111 20.69 2.54 -6.11
CA ARG A 111 21.18 2.99 -4.79
C ARG A 111 22.11 2.00 -4.10
N SER A 112 22.01 0.70 -4.38
CA SER A 112 22.86 -0.31 -3.74
C SER A 112 23.44 -1.33 -4.74
N PRO A 113 24.77 -1.51 -4.79
CA PRO A 113 25.43 -2.54 -5.61
C PRO A 113 25.35 -3.95 -5.00
N GLY A 114 24.86 -4.07 -3.76
CA GLY A 114 24.75 -5.35 -3.05
C GLY A 114 23.41 -5.53 -2.36
N LEU A 115 23.03 -6.78 -2.13
CA LEU A 115 21.90 -7.17 -1.29
C LEU A 115 22.46 -7.74 0.03
N PRO A 116 22.33 -7.02 1.16
CA PRO A 116 22.88 -7.47 2.44
C PRO A 116 21.96 -8.50 3.11
N LEU A 117 22.56 -9.50 3.74
CA LEU A 117 21.92 -10.65 4.36
C LEU A 117 22.48 -10.86 5.77
N ILE A 118 21.66 -11.42 6.65
CA ILE A 118 22.10 -12.06 7.89
C ILE A 118 21.94 -13.57 7.73
N VAL A 119 22.98 -14.34 8.07
CA VAL A 119 23.01 -15.80 7.92
C VAL A 119 23.32 -16.45 9.27
N SER A 120 22.54 -17.46 9.64
CA SER A 120 22.91 -18.41 10.70
C SER A 120 23.14 -19.81 10.10
N ARG A 121 24.14 -20.50 10.62
CA ARG A 121 24.54 -21.83 10.15
C ARG A 121 24.30 -22.91 11.20
N ARG A 122 24.10 -24.13 10.71
CA ARG A 122 24.07 -25.34 11.55
C ARG A 122 25.50 -25.82 11.83
N GLY A 123 25.74 -26.36 13.02
CA GLY A 123 27.01 -27.01 13.39
C GLY A 123 27.86 -26.20 14.38
N ALA A 124 29.16 -26.54 14.43
CA ALA A 124 30.08 -26.07 15.47
C ALA A 124 30.45 -24.56 15.37
N ASP A 125 30.30 -23.94 14.19
CA ASP A 125 30.55 -22.50 13.98
C ASP A 125 29.33 -21.83 13.33
N PRO A 126 28.29 -21.46 14.11
CA PRO A 126 27.08 -20.80 13.60
C PRO A 126 27.33 -19.41 12.99
N ALA A 127 28.46 -18.77 13.34
CA ALA A 127 28.88 -17.46 12.87
C ALA A 127 29.80 -17.53 11.63
N ALA A 128 30.01 -18.71 11.06
CA ALA A 128 30.69 -18.84 9.79
C ALA A 128 29.86 -18.19 8.67
N GLY A 129 30.52 -17.43 7.81
CA GLY A 129 29.91 -16.85 6.62
C GLY A 129 29.57 -17.89 5.56
N LEU A 130 29.04 -17.40 4.44
CA LEU A 130 28.91 -18.15 3.20
C LEU A 130 30.11 -17.87 2.29
N THR A 131 30.57 -18.88 1.58
CA THR A 131 31.69 -18.77 0.62
C THR A 131 31.20 -19.05 -0.80
N GLY A 132 31.83 -18.42 -1.79
CA GLY A 132 31.51 -18.64 -3.20
C GLY A 132 31.47 -17.34 -4.01
N PRO A 133 31.45 -17.42 -5.35
CA PRO A 133 31.41 -16.24 -6.21
C PRO A 133 30.17 -15.38 -5.92
N GLY A 134 30.36 -14.06 -5.87
CA GLY A 134 29.29 -13.10 -5.57
C GLY A 134 28.86 -13.01 -4.11
N LEU A 135 29.47 -13.79 -3.19
CA LEU A 135 29.21 -13.72 -1.76
C LEU A 135 30.39 -13.08 -1.03
N ARG A 136 30.12 -12.05 -0.21
CA ARG A 136 31.14 -11.39 0.61
C ARG A 136 30.68 -11.34 2.07
N THR A 137 31.38 -12.04 2.95
CA THR A 137 31.14 -11.91 4.39
C THR A 137 31.65 -10.55 4.86
N THR A 138 30.77 -9.73 5.42
CA THR A 138 31.06 -8.36 5.87
C THR A 138 31.16 -8.23 7.38
N GLY A 139 30.64 -9.20 8.12
CA GLY A 139 30.73 -9.25 9.58
C GLY A 139 30.54 -10.67 10.10
N ARG A 140 31.17 -10.97 11.23
CA ARG A 140 30.98 -12.22 11.96
C ARG A 140 30.61 -11.87 13.40
N PHE A 141 29.54 -12.48 13.87
CA PHE A 141 28.98 -12.22 15.19
C PHE A 141 29.03 -13.51 16.01
N ALA A 142 30.12 -13.72 16.74
CA ALA A 142 30.41 -14.97 17.43
C ALA A 142 29.45 -15.24 18.61
N VAL A 143 29.11 -14.20 19.39
CA VAL A 143 28.19 -14.30 20.52
C VAL A 143 26.77 -14.46 20.01
N ALA A 144 26.39 -13.67 19.00
CA ALA A 144 25.08 -13.77 18.38
C ALA A 144 24.94 -15.03 17.50
N GLY A 145 26.04 -15.73 17.16
CA GLY A 145 26.03 -16.95 16.35
C GLY A 145 25.51 -16.73 14.93
N MET A 146 25.92 -15.64 14.29
CA MET A 146 25.45 -15.22 12.96
C MET A 146 26.58 -14.55 12.17
N SER A 147 26.37 -14.32 10.88
CA SER A 147 27.25 -13.53 10.03
C SER A 147 26.46 -12.57 9.14
N ALA A 148 27.05 -11.42 8.84
CA ALA A 148 26.56 -10.52 7.79
C ALA A 148 27.24 -10.90 6.47
N VAL A 149 26.45 -11.11 5.43
CA VAL A 149 26.91 -11.51 4.10
C VAL A 149 26.25 -10.60 3.07
N THR A 150 27.03 -10.01 2.17
CA THR A 150 26.50 -9.26 1.02
C THR A 150 26.54 -10.13 -0.22
N VAL A 151 25.41 -10.21 -0.92
CA VAL A 151 25.34 -10.69 -2.31
C VAL A 151 25.70 -9.52 -3.23
N VAL A 152 26.75 -9.66 -4.01
CA VAL A 152 27.12 -8.68 -5.05
C VAL A 152 26.15 -8.85 -6.21
N LYS A 153 25.37 -7.82 -6.53
CA LYS A 153 24.23 -7.95 -7.47
C LYS A 153 24.66 -8.31 -8.90
N THR A 154 25.86 -7.90 -9.32
CA THR A 154 26.41 -8.28 -10.64
C THR A 154 26.67 -9.79 -10.75
N ASP A 155 26.93 -10.45 -9.63
CA ASP A 155 27.28 -11.87 -9.53
C ASP A 155 26.20 -12.68 -8.80
N ALA A 156 25.00 -12.10 -8.61
CA ALA A 156 23.95 -12.68 -7.77
C ALA A 156 23.48 -14.06 -8.25
N ALA A 157 23.51 -14.33 -9.56
CA ALA A 157 23.20 -15.67 -10.10
C ALA A 157 24.21 -16.73 -9.62
N SER A 158 25.51 -16.39 -9.57
CA SER A 158 26.55 -17.27 -9.05
C SER A 158 26.47 -17.41 -7.53
N ALA A 159 26.14 -16.32 -6.83
CA ALA A 159 25.88 -16.34 -5.39
C ALA A 159 24.71 -17.27 -5.05
N TRP A 160 23.64 -17.22 -5.84
CA TRP A 160 22.48 -18.10 -5.70
C TRP A 160 22.84 -19.58 -5.81
N SER A 161 23.64 -19.95 -6.81
CA SER A 161 24.15 -21.32 -6.96
C SER A 161 24.97 -21.76 -5.74
N ALA A 162 25.89 -20.91 -5.27
CA ALA A 162 26.70 -21.20 -4.09
C ALA A 162 25.86 -21.36 -2.80
N ILE A 163 24.80 -20.56 -2.64
CA ILE A 163 23.83 -20.70 -1.53
C ILE A 163 23.12 -22.05 -1.61
N ARG A 164 22.66 -22.46 -2.80
CA ARG A 164 21.94 -23.73 -3.00
C ARG A 164 22.81 -24.97 -2.77
N GLU A 165 24.10 -24.88 -3.06
CA GLU A 165 25.09 -25.92 -2.78
C GLU A 165 25.34 -26.06 -1.27
N GLN A 166 25.39 -24.94 -0.54
CA GLN A 166 25.63 -24.92 0.91
C GLN A 166 24.37 -25.14 1.76
N ARG A 167 23.18 -25.28 1.15
CA ARG A 167 21.86 -25.27 1.83
C ARG A 167 21.74 -26.20 3.05
N ALA A 168 22.43 -27.36 3.04
CA ALA A 168 22.38 -28.31 4.15
C ALA A 168 22.96 -27.72 5.45
N GLY A 169 23.99 -26.88 5.34
CA GLY A 169 24.65 -26.22 6.48
C GLY A 169 24.04 -24.88 6.89
N ILE A 170 23.01 -24.39 6.19
CA ILE A 170 22.38 -23.09 6.44
C ILE A 170 21.13 -23.30 7.28
N GLU A 171 21.10 -22.73 8.47
CA GLU A 171 19.89 -22.74 9.31
C GLU A 171 18.86 -21.77 8.74
N ARG A 172 19.23 -20.52 8.51
CA ARG A 172 18.35 -19.50 7.94
C ARG A 172 19.12 -18.32 7.33
N ILE A 173 18.50 -17.66 6.35
CA ILE A 173 18.96 -16.42 5.72
C ILE A 173 17.85 -15.37 5.83
N TRP A 174 18.18 -14.26 6.46
CA TRP A 174 17.32 -13.08 6.56
C TRP A 174 17.84 -11.96 5.66
N LEU A 175 16.94 -11.09 5.21
CA LEU A 175 17.33 -9.77 4.70
C LEU A 175 17.93 -8.97 5.86
N ASP A 176 19.13 -8.40 5.67
CA ASP A 176 19.66 -7.38 6.59
C ASP A 176 18.95 -6.06 6.27
N ARG A 177 17.80 -5.83 6.90
CA ARG A 177 16.98 -4.65 6.60
C ARG A 177 17.46 -3.44 7.42
N PRO A 178 17.35 -2.21 6.89
CA PRO A 178 17.53 -1.04 7.71
C PRO A 178 16.29 -0.84 8.59
N LEU A 179 16.50 -0.73 9.89
CA LEU A 179 15.51 -0.23 10.84
C LEU A 179 15.62 1.31 10.95
N THR A 180 14.67 1.92 11.65
CA THR A 180 14.68 3.34 11.97
C THR A 180 14.77 3.56 13.48
N PRO A 181 15.23 4.73 13.95
CA PRO A 181 15.17 5.09 15.37
C PRO A 181 13.73 5.00 15.90
N ALA A 182 13.59 4.54 17.15
CA ALA A 182 12.29 4.45 17.79
C ALA A 182 11.77 5.85 18.20
N PRO A 183 10.47 6.02 18.48
CA PRO A 183 10.00 7.24 19.14
C PRO A 183 10.63 7.37 20.54
N VAL A 184 11.24 8.51 20.86
CA VAL A 184 11.75 8.81 22.21
C VAL A 184 10.65 9.55 22.98
N PRO A 185 10.13 9.01 24.10
CA PRO A 185 9.21 9.75 24.95
C PRO A 185 9.90 10.97 25.56
N ALA A 186 9.13 12.00 25.93
CA ALA A 186 9.68 13.17 26.61
C ALA A 186 10.45 12.75 27.88
N PRO A 187 11.60 13.38 28.19
CA PRO A 187 12.32 13.07 29.43
C PRO A 187 11.39 13.29 30.63
N PRO A 188 11.41 12.42 31.66
CA PRO A 188 10.59 12.62 32.84
C PRO A 188 10.89 13.99 33.46
N THR A 189 9.86 14.76 33.80
CA THR A 189 10.00 16.09 34.41
C THR A 189 10.57 16.04 35.83
N ASP A 190 10.47 14.89 36.49
CA ASP A 190 10.88 14.65 37.88
C ASP A 190 12.05 13.66 37.98
N LEU A 191 13.07 13.79 37.13
CA LEU A 191 14.31 13.04 37.30
C LEU A 191 14.94 13.40 38.67
N PRO A 192 15.25 12.41 39.53
CA PRO A 192 15.96 12.69 40.78
C PRO A 192 17.26 13.44 40.48
N PRO A 193 17.61 14.49 41.25
CA PRO A 193 18.81 15.26 41.01
C PRO A 193 20.05 14.38 41.18
N ALA A 194 20.63 13.98 40.04
CA ALA A 194 21.86 13.21 39.87
C ALA A 194 21.91 11.84 40.57
N LEU A 195 22.43 10.84 39.84
CA LEU A 195 23.06 9.63 40.38
C LEU A 195 24.16 10.02 41.40
N SER A 196 23.78 10.42 42.62
CA SER A 196 24.64 10.94 43.68
C SER A 196 24.60 10.07 44.94
N ALA A 197 24.05 8.86 44.83
CA ALA A 197 23.99 7.87 45.90
C ALA A 197 25.20 6.91 45.83
N GLY A 198 26.36 7.34 46.36
CA GLY A 198 27.39 6.49 46.96
C GLY A 198 28.06 5.33 46.18
N GLY A 199 27.75 5.09 44.90
CA GLY A 199 28.32 3.99 44.09
C GLY A 199 29.06 4.47 42.84
N ALA A 200 29.88 3.59 42.22
CA ALA A 200 30.53 3.87 40.94
C ALA A 200 29.47 4.17 39.86
N ALA A 201 29.76 5.09 38.93
CA ALA A 201 28.83 5.44 37.87
C ALA A 201 28.56 4.22 36.95
N PRO A 202 27.30 3.86 36.66
CA PRO A 202 26.98 2.73 35.80
C PRO A 202 27.46 3.03 34.37
N THR A 203 27.88 1.99 33.65
CA THR A 203 28.26 2.10 32.25
C THR A 203 27.06 1.76 31.37
N VAL A 204 26.60 2.73 30.57
CA VAL A 204 25.45 2.57 29.68
C VAL A 204 25.92 2.67 28.22
N ALA A 205 25.68 1.62 27.43
CA ALA A 205 25.89 1.66 25.99
C ALA A 205 24.62 2.17 25.30
N VAL A 206 24.74 3.25 24.54
CA VAL A 206 23.65 3.79 23.72
C VAL A 206 23.88 3.36 22.27
N LEU A 207 23.08 2.40 21.79
CA LEU A 207 23.10 1.93 20.42
C LEU A 207 22.04 2.68 19.61
N SER A 208 22.45 3.77 18.96
CA SER A 208 21.53 4.68 18.28
C SER A 208 22.19 5.48 17.14
N THR A 209 21.73 6.71 16.88
CA THR A 209 22.22 7.61 15.81
C THR A 209 23.56 8.28 16.11
N GLY A 210 24.16 7.98 17.27
CA GLY A 210 25.34 8.63 17.84
C GLY A 210 24.96 9.50 19.04
N VAL A 211 25.96 10.06 19.74
CA VAL A 211 25.75 11.01 20.85
C VAL A 211 26.53 12.31 20.61
N ASP A 212 25.83 13.45 20.66
CA ASP A 212 26.44 14.77 20.76
C ASP A 212 26.64 15.15 22.24
N ALA A 213 27.87 15.00 22.71
CA ALA A 213 28.23 15.23 24.11
C ALA A 213 28.09 16.71 24.55
N GLU A 214 28.17 17.68 23.63
CA GLU A 214 28.02 19.10 23.97
C GLU A 214 26.55 19.50 24.14
N ARG A 215 25.66 18.82 23.40
CA ARG A 215 24.20 19.02 23.46
C ARG A 215 23.52 18.17 24.55
N ALA A 216 24.12 17.03 24.93
CA ALA A 216 23.67 16.22 26.06
C ALA A 216 24.06 16.89 27.42
N ARG A 217 23.36 17.97 27.79
CA ARG A 217 23.58 18.66 29.09
C ARG A 217 22.77 18.00 30.23
N PRO A 218 23.34 17.84 31.45
CA PRO A 218 24.71 18.15 31.87
C PRO A 218 25.63 16.90 31.89
N ALA A 219 26.71 16.98 31.11
CA ALA A 219 27.95 16.18 31.18
C ALA A 219 27.80 14.64 31.20
N ALA A 220 27.17 14.08 30.17
CA ALA A 220 27.40 12.67 29.86
C ALA A 220 28.90 12.46 29.53
N ARG A 221 29.60 11.62 30.32
CA ARG A 221 31.00 11.26 30.05
C ARG A 221 31.03 10.14 29.04
N VAL A 222 31.16 10.46 27.76
CA VAL A 222 31.37 9.47 26.70
C VAL A 222 32.77 8.90 26.85
N ALA A 223 32.89 7.70 27.43
CA ALA A 223 34.17 7.04 27.67
C ALA A 223 34.73 6.37 26.40
N ARG A 224 33.83 5.91 25.52
CA ARG A 224 34.22 5.29 24.25
C ARG A 224 33.17 5.54 23.19
N ARG A 225 33.63 5.66 21.95
CA ARG A 225 32.78 5.77 20.76
C ARG A 225 33.18 4.73 19.73
N GLN A 226 32.19 4.13 19.08
CA GLN A 226 32.37 3.24 17.95
C GLN A 226 31.26 3.48 16.91
N VAL A 227 31.66 3.63 15.65
CA VAL A 227 30.74 3.76 14.52
C VAL A 227 30.64 2.41 13.83
N PHE A 228 29.41 1.94 13.65
CA PHE A 228 29.06 0.70 12.94
C PHE A 228 28.28 0.97 11.64
N ALA A 229 27.59 2.11 11.55
CA ALA A 229 26.89 2.55 10.36
C ALA A 229 27.17 4.04 10.03
N GLY A 230 27.31 4.34 8.74
CA GLY A 230 27.64 5.66 8.23
C GLY A 230 29.13 6.02 8.37
N ALA A 231 29.49 7.21 7.90
CA ALA A 231 30.87 7.72 7.90
C ALA A 231 31.14 8.79 8.96
N SER A 232 30.09 9.32 9.60
CA SER A 232 30.18 10.39 10.59
C SER A 232 30.27 9.83 12.02
N THR A 233 30.90 10.59 12.93
CA THR A 233 31.14 10.19 14.33
C THR A 233 30.24 10.90 15.34
N GLY A 234 29.34 11.79 14.90
CA GLY A 234 28.46 12.56 15.79
C GLY A 234 26.97 12.25 15.56
N ASP A 235 26.11 12.83 16.40
CA ASP A 235 24.66 12.68 16.26
C ASP A 235 24.06 13.80 15.41
N ARG A 236 23.86 13.55 14.12
CA ARG A 236 23.20 14.50 13.21
C ARG A 236 21.67 14.38 13.21
N HIS A 237 21.14 13.30 13.76
CA HIS A 237 19.70 13.05 13.85
C HIS A 237 19.11 13.54 15.18
N GLY A 238 19.91 13.55 16.25
CA GLY A 238 19.49 13.99 17.59
C GLY A 238 18.71 12.94 18.38
N HIS A 239 18.61 11.68 17.90
CA HIS A 239 17.92 10.63 18.64
C HIS A 239 18.77 10.11 19.79
N GLY A 240 19.99 9.62 19.52
CA GLY A 240 20.87 9.09 20.55
C GLY A 240 21.28 10.12 21.60
N THR A 241 21.40 11.40 21.21
CA THR A 241 21.65 12.52 22.15
C THR A 241 20.52 12.72 23.15
N ARG A 242 19.25 12.52 22.74
CA ARG A 242 18.09 12.59 23.65
C ARG A 242 18.08 11.42 24.64
N THR A 243 18.40 10.21 24.18
CA THR A 243 18.58 9.04 25.05
C THR A 243 19.70 9.27 26.06
N ALA A 244 20.86 9.76 25.60
CA ALA A 244 22.01 10.06 26.46
C ALA A 244 21.68 11.08 27.55
N ALA A 245 20.83 12.06 27.26
CA ALA A 245 20.37 13.05 28.24
C ALA A 245 19.45 12.46 29.33
N ALA A 246 18.83 11.30 29.10
CA ALA A 246 17.93 10.65 30.06
C ALA A 246 18.66 9.87 31.18
N VAL A 247 19.98 9.72 31.11
CA VAL A 247 20.82 9.02 32.11
C VAL A 247 21.92 9.93 32.69
N PRO A 248 21.57 11.05 33.35
CA PRO A 248 22.56 12.02 33.84
C PRO A 248 23.47 11.41 34.92
N GLY A 249 24.77 11.38 34.66
CA GLY A 249 25.80 10.86 35.58
C GLY A 249 26.33 9.45 35.27
N ALA A 250 25.79 8.77 34.26
CA ALA A 250 26.34 7.51 33.75
C ALA A 250 27.62 7.71 32.91
N THR A 251 28.46 6.68 32.85
CA THR A 251 29.54 6.60 31.86
C THR A 251 28.97 6.04 30.57
N LEU A 252 29.05 6.79 29.47
CA LEU A 252 28.43 6.38 28.21
C LEU A 252 29.41 5.68 27.26
N LEU A 253 28.93 4.62 26.63
CA LEU A 253 29.52 4.06 25.41
C LEU A 253 28.63 4.42 24.22
N ASP A 254 29.15 5.23 23.31
CA ASP A 254 28.45 5.71 22.12
C ASP A 254 28.63 4.73 20.96
N GLY A 255 27.63 3.88 20.73
CA GLY A 255 27.58 2.94 19.61
C GLY A 255 26.67 3.48 18.51
N LYS A 256 27.24 4.12 17.49
CA LYS A 256 26.47 4.62 16.35
C LYS A 256 26.14 3.47 15.39
N VAL A 257 24.91 2.97 15.45
CA VAL A 257 24.39 1.86 14.63
C VAL A 257 23.45 2.33 13.52
N CYS A 258 23.17 3.64 13.45
CA CYS A 258 22.45 4.27 12.35
C CYS A 258 23.33 5.26 11.59
N ASP A 259 23.10 5.35 10.28
CA ASP A 259 23.65 6.42 9.46
C ASP A 259 22.98 7.79 9.75
N ASP A 260 23.40 8.82 9.01
CA ASP A 260 22.94 10.19 9.23
C ASP A 260 21.50 10.44 8.72
N ASP A 261 20.97 9.55 7.87
CA ASP A 261 19.58 9.57 7.39
C ASP A 261 18.63 8.80 8.31
N GLY A 262 19.14 8.27 9.43
CA GLY A 262 18.36 7.47 10.38
C GLY A 262 18.09 6.05 9.90
N ARG A 263 18.91 5.49 9.00
CA ARG A 263 18.85 4.06 8.63
C ARG A 263 19.81 3.26 9.48
N CYS A 264 19.31 2.20 10.10
CA CYS A 264 20.03 1.38 11.07
C CYS A 264 20.06 -0.08 10.60
N PRO A 265 21.07 -0.51 9.82
CA PRO A 265 21.18 -1.90 9.35
C PRO A 265 21.19 -2.90 10.53
N GLU A 266 20.46 -4.01 10.42
CA GLU A 266 20.46 -5.07 11.45
C GLU A 266 21.88 -5.61 11.69
N SER A 267 22.73 -5.69 10.67
CA SER A 267 24.15 -6.06 10.84
C SER A 267 24.97 -5.06 11.67
N ALA A 268 24.72 -3.76 11.53
CA ALA A 268 25.37 -2.73 12.34
C ALA A 268 24.89 -2.79 13.79
N ILE A 269 23.60 -3.08 14.00
CA ILE A 269 23.02 -3.31 15.32
C ILE A 269 23.64 -4.54 15.99
N LEU A 270 23.77 -5.66 15.27
CA LEU A 270 24.44 -6.87 15.77
C LEU A 270 25.88 -6.60 16.17
N ALA A 271 26.64 -5.87 15.34
CA ALA A 271 28.00 -5.45 15.65
C ALA A 271 28.06 -4.57 16.91
N GLY A 272 27.12 -3.63 17.04
CA GLY A 272 26.99 -2.76 18.20
C GLY A 272 26.65 -3.52 19.48
N LEU A 273 25.72 -4.47 19.41
CA LEU A 273 25.33 -5.33 20.52
C LEU A 273 26.51 -6.19 20.99
N GLU A 274 27.26 -6.82 20.08
CA GLU A 274 28.44 -7.60 20.46
C GLU A 274 29.58 -6.74 21.02
N TRP A 275 29.75 -5.54 20.49
CA TRP A 275 30.74 -4.61 21.03
C TRP A 275 30.37 -4.12 22.42
N ALA A 276 29.09 -3.81 22.66
CA ALA A 276 28.59 -3.39 23.96
C ALA A 276 28.62 -4.55 24.98
N ALA A 277 28.46 -5.79 24.49
CA ALA A 277 28.52 -6.99 25.32
C ALA A 277 29.86 -7.09 26.07
N GLY A 278 29.78 -7.22 27.40
CA GLY A 278 30.93 -7.25 28.30
C GLY A 278 31.62 -5.89 28.52
N ARG A 279 31.03 -4.78 28.05
CA ARG A 279 31.57 -3.41 28.26
C ARG A 279 30.59 -2.47 28.95
N ALA A 280 29.29 -2.75 28.92
CA ALA A 280 28.27 -1.97 29.58
C ALA A 280 27.41 -2.85 30.50
N ASP A 281 26.94 -2.26 31.58
CA ASP A 281 26.00 -2.87 32.52
C ASP A 281 24.58 -2.86 31.93
N VAL A 282 24.25 -1.81 31.18
CA VAL A 282 22.98 -1.61 30.49
C VAL A 282 23.25 -1.22 29.03
N VAL A 283 22.58 -1.89 28.10
CA VAL A 283 22.62 -1.56 26.66
C VAL A 283 21.25 -1.05 26.25
N ASP A 284 21.16 0.23 25.90
CA ASP A 284 19.96 0.84 25.35
C ASP A 284 19.96 0.74 23.82
N LEU A 285 19.04 -0.04 23.26
CA LEU A 285 18.81 -0.18 21.84
C LEU A 285 17.66 0.74 21.40
N GLY A 286 17.99 1.97 21.01
CA GLY A 286 17.02 2.99 20.63
C GLY A 286 16.48 2.89 19.19
N VAL A 287 16.44 1.69 18.60
CA VAL A 287 16.12 1.48 17.17
C VAL A 287 15.14 0.33 16.99
N GLY A 288 14.22 0.44 16.02
CA GLY A 288 13.22 -0.58 15.72
C GLY A 288 11.90 -0.46 16.48
N GLY A 289 11.11 -1.55 16.46
CA GLY A 289 9.80 -1.72 17.10
C GLY A 289 9.50 -3.21 17.36
N ALA A 290 8.46 -3.55 18.13
CA ALA A 290 8.23 -4.93 18.58
C ALA A 290 8.06 -5.96 17.46
N GLU A 291 7.32 -5.63 16.40
CA GLU A 291 7.15 -6.52 15.24
C GLU A 291 8.51 -6.78 14.57
N GLN A 292 9.39 -5.77 14.58
CA GLN A 292 10.70 -5.84 13.97
C GLN A 292 11.72 -6.60 14.84
N LEU A 293 11.57 -6.56 16.17
CA LEU A 293 12.49 -7.19 17.13
C LEU A 293 12.02 -8.56 17.65
N GLY A 294 10.87 -9.06 17.17
CA GLY A 294 10.37 -10.41 17.42
C GLY A 294 11.27 -11.52 16.84
N THR A 295 10.71 -12.67 16.47
CA THR A 295 11.39 -13.94 16.10
C THR A 295 12.43 -13.90 14.94
N GLY A 296 12.81 -12.71 14.46
CA GLY A 296 13.91 -12.44 13.53
C GLY A 296 15.32 -12.48 14.16
N PRO A 297 16.35 -12.02 13.40
CA PRO A 297 17.75 -12.20 13.79
C PRO A 297 18.14 -11.40 15.04
N LEU A 298 17.59 -10.19 15.23
CA LEU A 298 17.90 -9.36 16.39
C LEU A 298 17.34 -9.91 17.70
N GLY A 299 16.10 -10.41 17.73
CA GLY A 299 15.53 -11.01 18.94
C GLY A 299 16.36 -12.21 19.44
N ARG A 300 16.76 -13.09 18.52
CA ARG A 300 17.67 -14.22 18.82
C ARG A 300 19.05 -13.77 19.29
N ALA A 301 19.58 -12.68 18.74
CA ALA A 301 20.89 -12.16 19.13
C ALA A 301 20.85 -11.52 20.53
N ILE A 302 19.80 -10.75 20.84
CA ILE A 302 19.59 -10.14 22.16
C ILE A 302 19.53 -11.21 23.24
N GLU A 303 18.77 -12.29 23.01
CA GLU A 303 18.68 -13.44 23.92
C GLU A 303 20.06 -14.07 24.16
N ARG A 304 20.78 -14.46 23.10
CA ARG A 304 22.11 -15.07 23.21
C ARG A 304 23.13 -14.16 23.89
N ILE A 305 23.08 -12.85 23.64
CA ILE A 305 23.98 -11.87 24.25
C ILE A 305 23.68 -11.72 25.74
N GLY A 306 22.40 -11.63 26.11
CA GLY A 306 21.97 -11.62 27.51
C GLY A 306 22.48 -12.86 28.25
N ASP A 307 22.20 -14.05 27.72
CA ASP A 307 22.55 -15.33 28.33
C ASP A 307 24.06 -15.53 28.49
N ARG A 308 24.85 -15.10 27.50
CA ARG A 308 26.30 -15.35 27.47
C ARG A 308 27.14 -14.30 28.17
N THR A 309 26.63 -13.07 28.29
CA THR A 309 27.45 -11.93 28.76
C THR A 309 26.93 -11.25 30.01
N GLY A 310 25.68 -11.50 30.41
CA GLY A 310 25.11 -10.84 31.57
C GLY A 310 24.92 -9.33 31.36
N ALA A 311 24.71 -8.87 30.13
CA ALA A 311 24.31 -7.50 29.84
C ALA A 311 22.77 -7.38 29.80
N LEU A 312 22.20 -6.35 30.43
CA LEU A 312 20.78 -6.03 30.30
C LEU A 312 20.54 -5.20 29.03
N VAL A 313 19.86 -5.77 28.03
CA VAL A 313 19.51 -5.07 26.78
C VAL A 313 18.08 -4.54 26.85
N LEU A 314 17.93 -3.23 26.71
CA LEU A 314 16.66 -2.52 26.64
C LEU A 314 16.33 -2.25 25.16
N ALA A 315 15.09 -2.49 24.72
CA ALA A 315 14.68 -2.33 23.33
C ALA A 315 13.28 -1.67 23.21
N PRO A 316 12.74 -1.36 22.02
CA PRO A 316 11.38 -0.81 21.86
C PRO A 316 10.28 -1.89 21.76
N ALA A 317 9.07 -1.63 22.29
CA ALA A 317 7.91 -2.55 22.29
C ALA A 317 6.68 -2.01 21.48
N ALA A 318 5.61 -2.81 21.35
CA ALA A 318 4.58 -2.70 20.30
C ALA A 318 3.68 -1.45 20.36
N ASP A 319 3.56 -0.82 21.52
CA ASP A 319 2.50 0.15 21.79
C ASP A 319 3.02 1.59 21.97
N GLY A 320 4.21 1.90 21.43
CA GLY A 320 4.83 3.23 21.57
C GLY A 320 5.48 3.51 22.93
N ALA A 321 5.68 2.47 23.74
CA ALA A 321 6.38 2.54 25.02
C ALA A 321 7.70 1.74 24.95
N ALA A 322 8.82 2.33 25.38
CA ALA A 322 10.16 1.72 25.32
C ALA A 322 10.29 0.56 26.34
N GLY A 323 10.54 -0.68 25.92
CA GLY A 323 10.56 -1.86 26.80
C GLY A 323 11.64 -2.93 26.53
N ALA A 324 12.43 -3.25 27.55
CA ALA A 324 13.43 -4.33 27.57
C ALA A 324 12.86 -5.74 27.36
N ILE A 325 13.64 -6.62 26.72
CA ILE A 325 13.31 -8.04 26.53
C ILE A 325 14.09 -8.89 27.55
N ALA A 326 13.38 -9.68 28.36
CA ALA A 326 13.35 -11.15 28.26
C ALA A 326 12.25 -11.73 29.16
N THR A 327 11.21 -12.33 28.58
CA THR A 327 11.15 -13.77 28.35
C THR A 327 10.10 -14.05 27.28
N HIS A 328 10.31 -15.16 26.58
CA HIS A 328 9.42 -15.79 25.62
C HIS A 328 8.39 -16.64 26.39
N ASP A 329 7.36 -16.02 26.98
CA ASP A 329 6.29 -16.76 27.69
C ASP A 329 4.87 -16.33 27.25
N GLY A 330 4.69 -16.04 25.94
CA GLY A 330 3.37 -15.81 25.34
C GLY A 330 3.25 -16.48 23.96
N PRO A 331 2.12 -17.15 23.65
CA PRO A 331 1.93 -17.91 22.40
C PRO A 331 2.00 -17.06 21.12
N ASP A 332 1.91 -15.72 21.24
CA ASP A 332 1.78 -14.81 20.10
C ASP A 332 3.05 -13.98 19.83
N GLY A 333 4.10 -14.14 20.64
CA GLY A 333 5.36 -13.38 20.47
C GLY A 333 5.26 -11.86 20.66
N ARG A 334 4.16 -11.35 21.26
CA ARG A 334 3.95 -9.91 21.53
C ARG A 334 4.51 -9.51 22.90
N ALA A 335 5.39 -8.51 22.92
CA ALA A 335 5.94 -7.93 24.14
C ALA A 335 5.09 -6.75 24.65
N ALA A 336 4.78 -6.75 25.95
CA ALA A 336 4.16 -5.63 26.65
C ALA A 336 5.08 -4.40 26.69
N GLY A 337 4.57 -3.21 26.35
CA GLY A 337 5.34 -1.96 26.45
C GLY A 337 5.69 -1.55 27.89
N LEU A 338 6.93 -1.09 28.12
CA LEU A 338 7.36 -0.47 29.39
C LEU A 338 7.39 1.07 29.27
N PRO A 339 7.23 1.82 30.37
CA PRO A 339 7.10 3.28 30.36
C PRO A 339 8.37 4.11 30.07
N ALA A 340 8.18 5.41 29.86
CA ALA A 340 9.24 6.40 29.79
C ALA A 340 10.14 6.36 31.05
N GLY A 341 11.47 6.42 30.86
CA GLY A 341 12.45 6.38 31.97
C GLY A 341 13.00 5.00 32.33
N THR A 342 12.66 3.93 31.58
CA THR A 342 13.17 2.56 31.81
C THR A 342 14.70 2.47 31.80
N VAL A 343 15.38 3.17 30.88
CA VAL A 343 16.85 3.22 30.84
C VAL A 343 17.45 3.90 32.08
N THR A 344 16.79 4.96 32.58
CA THR A 344 17.17 5.64 33.81
C THR A 344 16.98 4.73 35.03
N GLY A 345 15.86 4.01 35.10
CA GLY A 345 15.57 3.03 36.14
C GLY A 345 16.60 1.90 36.16
N ALA A 346 16.92 1.34 35.00
CA ALA A 346 17.92 0.28 34.85
C ALA A 346 19.31 0.76 35.31
N ALA A 347 19.73 1.95 34.88
CA ALA A 347 21.01 2.53 35.29
C ALA A 347 21.08 2.79 36.81
N LEU A 348 19.99 3.30 37.42
CA LEU A 348 19.94 3.51 38.87
C LEU A 348 20.01 2.19 39.64
N LEU A 349 19.29 1.17 39.19
CA LEU A 349 19.30 -0.16 39.82
C LEU A 349 20.70 -0.79 39.70
N ALA A 350 21.32 -0.73 38.53
CA ALA A 350 22.69 -1.21 38.33
C ALA A 350 23.72 -0.45 39.21
N GLN A 351 23.55 0.87 39.39
CA GLN A 351 24.41 1.65 40.28
C GLN A 351 24.27 1.26 41.75
N ARG A 352 23.03 1.12 42.23
CA ARG A 352 22.75 0.82 43.64
C ARG A 352 23.04 -0.63 44.00
N HIS A 353 22.95 -1.53 43.03
CA HIS A 353 23.02 -2.96 43.21
C HIS A 353 23.94 -3.62 42.18
N PRO A 354 25.26 -3.35 42.24
CA PRO A 354 26.22 -3.92 41.30
C PRO A 354 26.39 -5.44 41.44
N ASP A 355 25.89 -6.04 42.52
CA ASP A 355 25.87 -7.47 42.80
C ASP A 355 24.64 -8.19 42.22
N TRP A 356 23.64 -7.47 41.70
CA TRP A 356 22.44 -8.09 41.14
C TRP A 356 22.72 -8.74 39.78
N SER A 357 22.16 -9.93 39.58
CA SER A 357 22.13 -10.56 38.26
C SER A 357 21.21 -9.78 37.30
N VAL A 358 21.43 -9.93 35.99
CA VAL A 358 20.56 -9.37 34.96
C VAL A 358 19.12 -9.81 35.13
N ASP A 359 18.88 -11.07 35.49
CA ASP A 359 17.53 -11.58 35.69
C ASP A 359 16.82 -10.88 36.85
N ARG A 360 17.55 -10.53 37.91
CA ARG A 360 17.01 -9.74 39.03
C ARG A 360 16.72 -8.30 38.63
N LEU A 361 17.63 -7.65 37.88
CA LEU A 361 17.40 -6.30 37.35
C LEU A 361 16.18 -6.28 36.40
N ARG A 362 16.05 -7.30 35.56
CA ARG A 362 14.94 -7.47 34.61
C ARG A 362 13.61 -7.68 35.35
N ALA A 363 13.58 -8.57 36.34
CA ALA A 363 12.41 -8.83 37.17
C ALA A 363 11.97 -7.56 37.92
N ALA A 364 12.92 -6.77 38.41
CA ALA A 364 12.64 -5.49 39.07
C ALA A 364 11.95 -4.51 38.11
N LEU A 365 12.52 -4.30 36.92
CA LEU A 365 11.97 -3.40 35.92
C LEU A 365 10.57 -3.85 35.45
N ALA A 366 10.38 -5.13 35.17
CA ALA A 366 9.10 -5.68 34.74
C ALA A 366 7.98 -5.47 35.78
N ALA A 367 8.31 -5.57 37.08
CA ALA A 367 7.38 -5.35 38.18
C ALA A 367 6.87 -3.90 38.33
N SER A 368 7.48 -2.94 37.62
CA SER A 368 7.16 -1.50 37.72
C SER A 368 6.33 -0.94 36.57
N ALA A 369 6.16 -1.72 35.49
CA ALA A 369 5.62 -1.22 34.21
C ALA A 369 4.09 -1.27 34.07
N VAL A 370 3.37 -1.32 35.20
CA VAL A 370 1.92 -1.56 35.16
C VAL A 370 1.09 -0.26 35.18
N ASP A 371 1.65 0.90 35.53
CA ASP A 371 0.94 2.20 35.55
C ASP A 371 1.65 3.35 34.80
N GLY A 372 2.57 3.05 33.88
CA GLY A 372 3.15 4.10 33.02
C GLY A 372 4.22 5.01 33.69
N ALA A 373 4.48 4.90 34.99
CA ALA A 373 5.47 5.68 35.73
C ALA A 373 6.42 4.79 36.54
N LEU A 374 7.72 5.05 36.46
CA LEU A 374 8.76 4.24 37.11
C LEU A 374 9.29 4.92 38.39
N ASP A 375 8.90 4.45 39.57
CA ASP A 375 9.48 4.88 40.86
C ASP A 375 10.73 4.04 41.17
N ALA A 376 11.87 4.51 40.66
CA ALA A 376 13.16 3.85 40.83
C ALA A 376 13.62 3.79 42.31
N ALA A 377 13.12 4.68 43.18
CA ALA A 377 13.45 4.70 44.60
C ALA A 377 12.66 3.65 45.39
N ALA A 378 11.39 3.43 45.05
CA ALA A 378 10.60 2.32 45.57
C ALA A 378 11.13 0.97 45.08
N LEU A 379 11.51 0.88 43.79
CA LEU A 379 12.12 -0.32 43.19
C LEU A 379 13.36 -0.82 43.93
N ALA A 380 14.27 0.08 44.32
CA ALA A 380 15.47 -0.28 45.08
C ALA A 380 15.17 -0.79 46.50
N ARG A 381 13.96 -0.56 47.03
CA ARG A 381 13.52 -1.06 48.34
C ARG A 381 12.74 -2.37 48.25
N ARG A 382 12.36 -2.82 47.04
CA ARG A 382 11.61 -4.06 46.85
C ARG A 382 12.54 -5.26 46.93
N ASN A 383 12.39 -6.02 48.01
CA ASN A 383 13.08 -7.30 48.16
C ASN A 383 12.37 -8.43 47.41
N VAL A 384 11.05 -8.33 47.23
CA VAL A 384 10.25 -9.36 46.55
C VAL A 384 9.90 -8.91 45.15
N LEU A 385 10.27 -9.71 44.16
CA LEU A 385 10.07 -9.43 42.74
C LEU A 385 9.32 -10.60 42.08
N PRO A 386 8.42 -10.33 41.12
CA PRO A 386 7.82 -11.38 40.32
C PRO A 386 8.90 -12.03 39.45
N ALA A 387 9.07 -13.34 39.59
CA ALA A 387 9.80 -14.16 38.63
C ALA A 387 8.96 -14.40 37.35
N THR A 388 7.63 -14.23 37.44
CA THR A 388 6.69 -14.31 36.32
C THR A 388 6.00 -12.95 36.10
N ALA A 389 6.45 -12.19 35.10
CA ALA A 389 5.95 -10.82 34.85
C ALA A 389 4.65 -10.77 34.04
N SER A 390 4.46 -11.73 33.13
CA SER A 390 3.26 -11.87 32.31
C SER A 390 2.86 -13.33 32.26
N LEU A 391 1.57 -13.59 32.15
CA LEU A 391 1.01 -14.92 32.15
C LEU A 391 -0.10 -14.98 31.09
N ALA A 392 0.23 -15.61 29.97
CA ALA A 392 -0.68 -15.78 28.84
C ALA A 392 -1.22 -17.21 28.82
N PHE A 393 -2.55 -17.33 28.76
CA PHE A 393 -3.23 -18.61 28.65
C PHE A 393 -3.54 -19.02 27.20
N GLY A 394 -3.30 -18.12 26.24
CA GLY A 394 -3.58 -18.32 24.82
C GLY A 394 -5.07 -18.26 24.49
N VAL A 395 -5.41 -18.72 23.29
CA VAL A 395 -6.79 -18.81 22.81
C VAL A 395 -7.44 -20.09 23.35
N GLN A 396 -8.53 -19.93 24.10
CA GLN A 396 -9.46 -21.01 24.42
C GLN A 396 -10.45 -21.11 23.26
N GLN A 397 -10.38 -22.21 22.51
CA GLN A 397 -11.18 -22.41 21.31
C GLN A 397 -12.64 -22.66 21.67
N TRP A 398 -13.56 -22.17 20.86
CA TRP A 398 -14.98 -22.48 20.97
C TRP A 398 -15.26 -23.97 20.62
N PRO A 399 -16.23 -24.66 21.24
CA PRO A 399 -17.16 -24.20 22.26
C PRO A 399 -16.51 -24.05 23.63
N HIS A 400 -17.09 -23.18 24.47
CA HIS A 400 -16.52 -22.93 25.80
C HIS A 400 -17.05 -23.87 26.87
N ALA A 401 -18.15 -24.59 26.64
CA ALA A 401 -18.75 -25.43 27.68
C ALA A 401 -17.83 -26.60 28.12
N ASP A 402 -16.94 -27.03 27.23
CA ASP A 402 -15.93 -28.07 27.43
C ASP A 402 -14.54 -27.53 27.77
N ASP A 403 -14.39 -26.21 27.91
CA ASP A 403 -13.13 -25.59 28.31
C ASP A 403 -12.65 -26.16 29.64
N ARG A 404 -11.36 -26.51 29.66
CA ARG A 404 -10.67 -26.91 30.89
C ARG A 404 -9.94 -25.70 31.45
N PRO A 405 -10.13 -25.35 32.74
CA PRO A 405 -9.42 -24.24 33.34
C PRO A 405 -7.91 -24.39 33.14
N GLN A 406 -7.30 -23.42 32.47
CA GLN A 406 -5.87 -23.42 32.25
C GLN A 406 -5.19 -22.96 33.53
N GLN A 407 -4.20 -23.72 33.98
CA GLN A 407 -3.44 -23.38 35.17
C GLN A 407 -2.01 -23.02 34.80
N ARG A 408 -1.51 -21.94 35.40
CA ARG A 408 -0.13 -21.48 35.30
C ARG A 408 0.27 -20.88 36.64
N THR A 409 1.54 -20.93 37.00
CA THR A 409 2.01 -20.46 38.30
C THR A 409 2.63 -19.07 38.19
N LEU A 410 2.15 -18.12 38.99
CA LEU A 410 2.87 -16.88 39.24
C LEU A 410 3.87 -17.13 40.37
N THR A 411 5.14 -16.83 40.11
CA THR A 411 6.21 -17.01 41.10
C THR A 411 6.77 -15.65 41.51
N TRP A 412 7.06 -15.49 42.79
CA TRP A 412 7.84 -14.37 43.33
C TRP A 412 9.10 -14.89 43.99
N HIS A 413 10.20 -14.14 43.86
CA HIS A 413 11.45 -14.42 44.53
C HIS A 413 11.76 -13.29 45.51
N ASN A 414 12.13 -13.64 46.73
CA ASN A 414 12.50 -12.70 47.78
C ASN A 414 14.01 -12.67 47.93
N HIS A 415 14.60 -11.57 47.53
CA HIS A 415 16.02 -11.31 47.62
C HIS A 415 16.46 -10.64 48.94
N GLY A 416 15.53 -10.47 49.89
CA GLY A 416 15.81 -9.97 51.24
C GLY A 416 16.26 -11.09 52.18
N ASP A 417 16.68 -10.67 53.37
CA ASP A 417 17.16 -11.53 54.46
C ASP A 417 16.06 -11.99 55.42
N ARG A 418 14.81 -11.56 55.20
CA ARG A 418 13.63 -11.93 55.99
C ARG A 418 12.49 -12.42 55.10
N PRO A 419 11.67 -13.40 55.57
CA PRO A 419 10.48 -13.80 54.85
C PRO A 419 9.49 -12.64 54.71
N VAL A 420 8.80 -12.57 53.58
CA VAL A 420 7.80 -11.51 53.29
C VAL A 420 6.48 -12.18 52.92
N GLU A 421 5.41 -11.79 53.60
CA GLU A 421 4.04 -12.18 53.26
C GLU A 421 3.47 -11.20 52.22
N LEU A 422 2.91 -11.74 51.14
CA LEU A 422 2.25 -10.99 50.08
C LEU A 422 0.73 -11.24 50.12
N ARG A 423 -0.06 -10.16 50.11
CA ARG A 423 -1.50 -10.19 49.83
C ARG A 423 -1.72 -10.05 48.32
N LEU A 424 -2.51 -10.93 47.72
CA LEU A 424 -2.75 -10.98 46.28
C LEU A 424 -4.16 -10.47 45.94
N ASP A 425 -4.24 -9.55 44.99
CA ASP A 425 -5.48 -9.05 44.39
C ASP A 425 -5.48 -9.28 42.88
N VAL A 426 -6.65 -9.55 42.31
CA VAL A 426 -6.81 -9.78 40.87
C VAL A 426 -7.81 -8.78 40.29
N ALA A 427 -7.46 -8.19 39.16
CA ALA A 427 -8.38 -7.45 38.32
C ALA A 427 -8.27 -7.96 36.87
N LEU A 428 -9.37 -8.43 36.30
CA LEU A 428 -9.46 -8.86 34.90
C LEU A 428 -10.58 -8.07 34.23
N THR A 429 -10.34 -7.60 33.01
CA THR A 429 -11.28 -6.80 32.22
C THR A 429 -11.59 -7.55 30.92
N GLY A 430 -12.86 -7.61 30.56
CA GLY A 430 -13.33 -8.19 29.31
C GLY A 430 -13.15 -7.29 28.09
N PRO A 431 -13.45 -7.80 26.89
CA PRO A 431 -13.28 -7.09 25.62
C PRO A 431 -14.13 -5.83 25.48
N ASP A 432 -15.21 -5.70 26.25
CA ASP A 432 -16.07 -4.52 26.31
C ASP A 432 -15.61 -3.45 27.32
N GLY A 433 -14.46 -3.68 27.98
CA GLY A 433 -13.91 -2.79 29.00
C GLY A 433 -14.54 -2.95 30.39
N THR A 434 -15.42 -3.94 30.59
CA THR A 434 -16.06 -4.20 31.89
C THR A 434 -15.29 -5.24 32.73
N PRO A 435 -15.42 -5.24 34.07
CA PRO A 435 -14.81 -6.29 34.89
C PRO A 435 -15.26 -7.69 34.48
N ALA A 436 -14.33 -8.62 34.36
CA ALA A 436 -14.62 -10.00 33.98
C ALA A 436 -15.53 -10.70 35.01
N PRO A 437 -16.36 -11.66 34.60
CA PRO A 437 -17.23 -12.40 35.51
C PRO A 437 -16.47 -13.09 36.65
N ALA A 438 -17.16 -13.24 37.79
CA ALA A 438 -16.58 -13.88 38.96
C ALA A 438 -16.12 -15.31 38.63
N GLY A 439 -14.84 -15.58 38.88
CA GLY A 439 -14.22 -16.88 38.63
C GLY A 439 -13.59 -17.05 37.25
N ALA A 440 -13.62 -16.03 36.37
CA ALA A 440 -12.86 -16.01 35.12
C ALA A 440 -11.35 -16.16 35.36
N LEU A 441 -10.86 -15.61 36.48
CA LEU A 441 -9.54 -15.85 37.02
C LEU A 441 -9.64 -16.22 38.50
N ARG A 442 -8.95 -17.27 38.91
CA ARG A 442 -8.89 -17.73 40.31
C ARG A 442 -7.45 -17.92 40.75
N LEU A 443 -7.17 -17.55 41.99
CA LEU A 443 -5.92 -17.87 42.68
C LEU A 443 -6.19 -19.04 43.64
N ASP A 444 -5.28 -20.00 43.73
CA ASP A 444 -5.35 -21.07 44.73
C ASP A 444 -5.04 -20.57 46.16
N ALA A 445 -4.39 -19.41 46.28
CA ALA A 445 -4.19 -18.68 47.53
C ALA A 445 -4.26 -17.17 47.31
N THR A 446 -4.86 -16.43 48.25
CA THR A 446 -4.88 -14.95 48.26
C THR A 446 -3.75 -14.34 49.09
N THR A 447 -2.96 -15.17 49.76
CA THR A 447 -1.76 -14.79 50.51
C THR A 447 -0.66 -15.82 50.29
N VAL A 448 0.59 -15.37 50.12
CA VAL A 448 1.76 -16.27 50.00
C VAL A 448 2.95 -15.70 50.77
N THR A 449 3.63 -16.55 51.54
CA THR A 449 4.88 -16.17 52.22
C THR A 449 6.07 -16.57 51.36
N VAL A 450 6.87 -15.60 50.95
CA VAL A 450 8.09 -15.81 50.17
C VAL A 450 9.30 -15.84 51.13
N PRO A 451 9.98 -16.98 51.30
CA PRO A 451 11.07 -17.12 52.25
C PRO A 451 12.27 -16.23 51.89
N ALA A 452 13.05 -15.81 52.88
CA ALA A 452 14.29 -15.06 52.65
C ALA A 452 15.22 -15.81 51.68
N GLY A 453 15.71 -15.13 50.64
CA GLY A 453 16.56 -15.72 49.59
C GLY A 453 15.90 -16.79 48.73
N GLY A 454 14.58 -17.01 48.85
CA GLY A 454 13.88 -18.09 48.16
C GLY A 454 12.68 -17.61 47.34
N SER A 455 12.03 -18.56 46.66
CA SER A 455 10.85 -18.31 45.83
C SER A 455 9.61 -18.98 46.42
N ALA A 456 8.44 -18.39 46.15
CA ALA A 456 7.14 -19.02 46.37
C ALA A 456 6.20 -18.65 45.22
N GLY A 457 5.23 -19.50 44.92
CA GLY A 457 4.30 -19.28 43.82
C GLY A 457 2.86 -19.58 44.18
N VAL A 458 1.95 -19.01 43.40
CA VAL A 458 0.49 -19.18 43.48
C VAL A 458 0.01 -19.62 42.10
N THR A 459 -0.85 -20.62 42.06
CA THR A 459 -1.46 -21.09 40.81
C THR A 459 -2.58 -20.16 40.43
N VAL A 460 -2.50 -19.62 39.22
CA VAL A 460 -3.55 -18.85 38.56
C VAL A 460 -4.28 -19.77 37.61
N ALA A 461 -5.59 -19.90 37.80
CA ALA A 461 -6.47 -20.62 36.91
C ALA A 461 -7.32 -19.63 36.11
N ALA A 462 -7.21 -19.66 34.77
CA ALA A 462 -8.16 -18.99 33.88
C ALA A 462 -9.25 -19.96 33.45
N ASP A 463 -10.50 -19.52 33.56
CA ASP A 463 -11.68 -20.32 33.25
C ASP A 463 -12.61 -19.51 32.34
N THR A 464 -12.64 -19.85 31.05
CA THR A 464 -13.43 -19.18 30.01
C THR A 464 -14.87 -19.70 29.89
N ARG A 465 -15.30 -20.62 30.78
CA ARG A 465 -16.69 -21.15 30.81
C ARG A 465 -17.75 -20.16 31.29
N HIS A 466 -17.36 -18.93 31.63
CA HIS A 466 -18.27 -17.90 32.10
C HIS A 466 -19.14 -17.33 30.95
N ASP A 467 -20.20 -16.62 31.33
CA ASP A 467 -21.17 -15.98 30.43
C ASP A 467 -20.74 -14.62 29.88
N GLY A 468 -19.57 -14.12 30.29
CA GLY A 468 -18.97 -12.91 29.72
C GLY A 468 -18.72 -13.01 28.19
N PRO A 469 -18.63 -11.85 27.50
CA PRO A 469 -18.51 -11.79 26.05
C PRO A 469 -17.28 -12.54 25.52
N ASP A 470 -17.39 -13.10 24.32
CA ASP A 470 -16.23 -13.65 23.61
C ASP A 470 -15.26 -12.52 23.25
N GLY A 471 -13.97 -12.84 23.27
CA GLY A 471 -12.89 -11.92 22.97
C GLY A 471 -11.78 -11.96 24.01
N ARG A 472 -10.93 -10.94 23.97
CA ARG A 472 -9.71 -10.87 24.76
C ARG A 472 -9.97 -10.31 26.15
N TYR A 473 -9.55 -11.06 27.16
CA TYR A 473 -9.56 -10.65 28.56
C TYR A 473 -8.14 -10.29 29.00
N THR A 474 -7.98 -9.09 29.56
CA THR A 474 -6.68 -8.59 30.02
C THR A 474 -6.77 -8.06 31.44
N GLY A 475 -5.73 -8.29 32.24
CA GLY A 475 -5.78 -8.02 33.66
C GLY A 475 -4.42 -7.99 34.36
N THR A 476 -4.47 -7.82 35.67
CA THR A 476 -3.30 -7.76 36.55
C THR A 476 -3.54 -8.54 37.84
N VAL A 477 -2.48 -9.20 38.34
CA VAL A 477 -2.39 -9.72 39.70
C VAL A 477 -1.45 -8.82 40.47
N THR A 478 -1.95 -8.17 41.52
CA THR A 478 -1.19 -7.27 42.40
C THR A 478 -0.80 -8.02 43.67
N ALA A 479 0.50 -8.11 43.93
CA ALA A 479 1.06 -8.67 45.16
C ALA A 479 1.57 -7.55 46.08
N THR A 480 0.95 -7.40 47.24
CA THR A 480 1.18 -6.32 48.21
C THR A 480 1.88 -6.86 49.45
N PRO A 481 3.12 -6.45 49.75
CA PRO A 481 3.81 -6.85 50.97
C PRO A 481 3.07 -6.37 52.23
N ALA A 482 2.92 -7.26 53.23
CA ALA A 482 2.33 -6.90 54.51
C ALA A 482 3.14 -5.80 55.21
N GLY A 483 2.49 -4.70 55.58
CA GLY A 483 3.12 -3.54 56.23
C GLY A 483 3.89 -2.57 55.33
N ALA A 484 3.98 -2.84 54.02
CA ALA A 484 4.62 -1.96 53.04
C ALA A 484 3.83 -1.90 51.71
N PRO A 485 2.61 -1.32 51.72
CA PRO A 485 1.73 -1.30 50.55
C PRO A 485 2.29 -0.51 49.36
N ASP A 486 3.19 0.44 49.60
CA ASP A 486 3.93 1.21 48.59
C ASP A 486 4.91 0.33 47.77
N LEU A 487 5.21 -0.88 48.25
CA LEU A 487 6.12 -1.82 47.60
C LEU A 487 5.38 -2.90 46.78
N ALA A 488 4.09 -2.71 46.49
CA ALA A 488 3.32 -3.66 45.68
C ALA A 488 3.94 -3.90 44.30
N VAL A 489 3.89 -5.15 43.84
CA VAL A 489 4.35 -5.59 42.51
C VAL A 489 3.18 -6.18 41.72
N ARG A 490 3.18 -6.03 40.40
CA ARG A 490 2.07 -6.49 39.55
C ARG A 490 2.57 -7.39 38.42
N SER A 491 1.79 -8.43 38.12
CA SER A 491 1.99 -9.31 36.96
C SER A 491 0.79 -9.20 36.02
N ARG A 492 1.02 -9.16 34.69
CA ARG A 492 -0.07 -9.11 33.70
C ARG A 492 -0.64 -10.50 33.43
N VAL A 493 -1.93 -10.57 33.14
CA VAL A 493 -2.62 -11.81 32.76
C VAL A 493 -3.47 -11.57 31.52
N GLU A 494 -3.42 -12.52 30.58
CA GLU A 494 -4.22 -12.49 29.36
C GLU A 494 -4.76 -13.87 29.02
N VAL A 495 -6.02 -13.91 28.59
CA VAL A 495 -6.68 -15.09 28.01
C VAL A 495 -7.61 -14.62 26.89
N GLU A 496 -7.63 -15.33 25.77
CA GLU A 496 -8.55 -15.05 24.66
C GLU A 496 -9.64 -16.11 24.64
N LYS A 497 -10.89 -15.70 24.83
CA LYS A 497 -12.08 -16.54 24.68
C LYS A 497 -12.52 -16.42 23.22
N GLU A 498 -12.25 -17.44 22.40
CA GLU A 498 -12.53 -17.39 20.95
C GLU A 498 -14.01 -17.10 20.68
N VAL A 499 -14.33 -16.25 19.70
CA VAL A 499 -15.72 -16.13 19.23
C VAL A 499 -16.22 -17.45 18.65
N GLU A 500 -17.54 -17.68 18.60
CA GLU A 500 -18.13 -18.83 17.90
C GLU A 500 -17.46 -19.03 16.53
N SER A 501 -16.73 -20.13 16.38
CA SER A 501 -15.85 -20.39 15.25
C SER A 501 -15.92 -21.86 14.85
N HIS A 502 -15.77 -22.10 13.55
CA HIS A 502 -15.89 -23.44 12.97
C HIS A 502 -14.74 -23.74 12.02
N THR A 503 -14.47 -25.02 11.85
CA THR A 503 -13.44 -25.52 10.94
C THR A 503 -14.00 -25.61 9.52
N LEU A 504 -13.37 -24.88 8.59
CA LEU A 504 -13.58 -25.05 7.16
C LEU A 504 -12.47 -25.96 6.59
N THR A 505 -12.89 -27.09 6.04
CA THR A 505 -12.03 -27.99 5.26
C THR A 505 -12.32 -27.80 3.78
N VAL A 506 -11.29 -27.55 2.97
CA VAL A 506 -11.40 -27.53 1.51
C VAL A 506 -10.64 -28.71 0.92
N ARG A 507 -11.30 -29.45 0.02
CA ARG A 507 -10.71 -30.54 -0.77
C ARG A 507 -10.63 -30.17 -2.23
N HIS A 508 -9.47 -30.29 -2.85
CA HIS A 508 -9.25 -30.00 -4.26
C HIS A 508 -9.17 -31.30 -5.05
N LEU A 509 -10.07 -31.49 -6.01
CA LEU A 509 -10.04 -32.63 -6.93
C LEU A 509 -9.70 -32.16 -8.34
N GLY A 510 -8.69 -32.81 -8.93
CA GLY A 510 -8.29 -32.59 -10.31
C GLY A 510 -9.34 -33.07 -11.32
N PRO A 511 -9.15 -32.77 -12.62
CA PRO A 511 -10.05 -33.23 -13.67
C PRO A 511 -10.09 -34.76 -13.82
N ASP A 512 -9.10 -35.49 -13.29
CA ASP A 512 -9.08 -36.94 -13.19
C ASP A 512 -9.84 -37.50 -11.97
N GLY A 513 -10.38 -36.62 -11.12
CA GLY A 513 -11.11 -36.96 -9.90
C GLY A 513 -10.23 -37.32 -8.71
N ARG A 514 -8.90 -37.18 -8.81
CA ARG A 514 -7.98 -37.45 -7.69
C ARG A 514 -7.67 -36.16 -6.91
N PRO A 515 -7.31 -36.26 -5.61
CA PRO A 515 -6.80 -35.13 -4.85
C PRO A 515 -5.57 -34.51 -5.53
N THR A 516 -5.48 -33.18 -5.53
CA THR A 516 -4.39 -32.46 -6.18
C THR A 516 -3.93 -31.26 -5.36
N GLY A 517 -2.62 -31.12 -5.17
CA GLY A 517 -2.02 -29.89 -4.63
C GLY A 517 -1.81 -28.78 -5.67
N ARG A 518 -2.17 -29.02 -6.93
CA ARG A 518 -2.20 -28.01 -8.00
C ARG A 518 -3.52 -27.24 -7.98
N ALA A 519 -3.79 -26.62 -6.84
CA ALA A 519 -5.00 -25.87 -6.61
C ALA A 519 -4.83 -24.89 -5.46
N GLU A 520 -5.62 -23.84 -5.46
CA GLU A 520 -5.77 -22.94 -4.33
C GLU A 520 -7.25 -22.54 -4.14
N THR A 521 -7.59 -22.06 -2.95
CA THR A 521 -8.90 -21.49 -2.66
C THR A 521 -8.77 -20.26 -1.81
N MET A 522 -9.23 -19.13 -2.35
CA MET A 522 -9.40 -17.90 -1.60
C MET A 522 -10.69 -17.98 -0.78
N VAL A 523 -10.59 -17.66 0.51
CA VAL A 523 -11.73 -17.47 1.41
C VAL A 523 -11.87 -15.98 1.68
N LEU A 524 -12.92 -15.39 1.14
CA LEU A 524 -13.20 -13.95 1.25
C LEU A 524 -14.42 -13.75 2.15
N ASP A 525 -14.39 -12.76 3.02
CA ASP A 525 -15.62 -12.32 3.67
C ASP A 525 -16.47 -11.46 2.72
N LEU A 526 -17.65 -11.00 3.17
CA LEU A 526 -18.55 -10.20 2.34
C LEU A 526 -18.04 -8.78 2.04
N THR A 527 -16.99 -8.31 2.74
CA THR A 527 -16.29 -7.05 2.44
C THR A 527 -15.22 -7.23 1.35
N GLY A 528 -14.88 -8.49 1.05
CA GLY A 528 -13.81 -8.85 0.11
C GLY A 528 -12.46 -9.03 0.79
N GLU A 529 -12.38 -9.01 2.13
CA GLU A 529 -11.12 -9.26 2.82
C GLU A 529 -10.74 -10.75 2.70
N LEU A 530 -9.48 -11.00 2.33
CA LEU A 530 -8.93 -12.36 2.29
C LEU A 530 -8.69 -12.87 3.71
N ARG A 531 -9.55 -13.80 4.15
CA ARG A 531 -9.50 -14.42 5.48
C ARG A 531 -8.59 -15.63 5.52
N ALA A 532 -8.51 -16.38 4.41
CA ALA A 532 -7.59 -17.49 4.25
C ALA A 532 -7.27 -17.75 2.77
N LEU A 533 -6.07 -18.28 2.50
CA LEU A 533 -5.70 -18.88 1.22
C LEU A 533 -5.35 -20.34 1.46
N LEU A 534 -6.20 -21.24 0.96
CA LEU A 534 -6.17 -22.66 1.27
C LEU A 534 -5.57 -23.45 0.10
N TYR A 535 -4.44 -24.12 0.36
CA TYR A 535 -3.74 -25.02 -0.56
C TYR A 535 -2.99 -26.08 0.27
N GLY A 536 -2.77 -27.26 -0.30
CA GLY A 536 -2.07 -28.37 0.38
C GLY A 536 -1.57 -29.39 -0.64
N GLU A 537 -0.38 -29.96 -0.43
CA GLU A 537 0.23 -30.91 -1.38
C GLU A 537 -0.61 -32.16 -1.62
N ASP A 538 -1.37 -32.59 -0.60
CA ASP A 538 -2.30 -33.72 -0.62
C ASP A 538 -3.70 -33.35 -1.16
N GLY A 539 -3.91 -32.10 -1.57
CA GLY A 539 -5.18 -31.58 -2.05
C GLY A 539 -6.22 -31.37 -0.95
N THR A 540 -5.83 -31.30 0.33
CA THR A 540 -6.73 -30.90 1.43
C THR A 540 -6.09 -29.79 2.26
N ALA A 541 -6.88 -28.78 2.60
CA ALA A 541 -6.45 -27.69 3.47
C ALA A 541 -7.55 -27.33 4.45
N THR A 542 -7.19 -26.93 5.67
CA THR A 542 -8.13 -26.57 6.72
C THR A 542 -7.81 -25.20 7.29
N THR A 543 -8.84 -24.50 7.75
CA THR A 543 -8.72 -23.26 8.50
C THR A 543 -9.87 -23.14 9.49
N ARG A 544 -9.67 -22.37 10.55
CA ARG A 544 -10.67 -22.09 11.56
C ARG A 544 -11.09 -20.63 11.44
N LEU A 545 -12.37 -20.38 11.28
CA LEU A 545 -12.91 -19.06 11.00
C LEU A 545 -14.11 -18.79 11.91
N PRO A 546 -14.34 -17.52 12.30
CA PRO A 546 -15.57 -17.13 12.98
C PRO A 546 -16.81 -17.55 12.19
N LYS A 547 -17.90 -17.75 12.89
CA LYS A 547 -19.21 -17.91 12.27
C LYS A 547 -19.54 -16.70 11.39
N GLY A 548 -19.95 -16.97 10.16
CA GLY A 548 -20.25 -15.91 9.20
C GLY A 548 -20.47 -16.42 7.79
N SER A 549 -20.72 -15.50 6.87
CA SER A 549 -20.86 -15.78 5.43
C SER A 549 -19.57 -15.47 4.68
N TYR A 550 -19.13 -16.41 3.86
CA TYR A 550 -17.89 -16.32 3.07
C TYR A 550 -18.15 -16.60 1.59
N VAL A 551 -17.33 -15.99 0.72
CA VAL A 551 -17.23 -16.34 -0.69
C VAL A 551 -15.99 -17.20 -0.88
N LEU A 552 -16.12 -18.35 -1.54
CA LEU A 552 -14.98 -19.19 -1.90
C LEU A 552 -14.70 -19.09 -3.39
N VAL A 553 -13.44 -18.87 -3.74
CA VAL A 553 -12.97 -18.88 -5.12
C VAL A 553 -11.83 -19.88 -5.22
N GLY A 554 -12.14 -21.04 -5.81
CA GLY A 554 -11.20 -22.13 -6.02
C GLY A 554 -10.67 -22.14 -7.45
N ASP A 555 -9.37 -22.26 -7.60
CA ASP A 555 -8.72 -22.48 -8.90
C ASP A 555 -7.96 -23.80 -8.85
N VAL A 556 -8.32 -24.73 -9.73
CA VAL A 556 -7.60 -26.00 -9.93
C VAL A 556 -6.85 -25.89 -11.25
N VAL A 557 -5.53 -25.71 -11.15
CA VAL A 557 -4.64 -25.45 -12.28
C VAL A 557 -3.19 -25.72 -11.87
N ASP A 558 -2.37 -26.15 -12.82
CA ASP A 558 -0.93 -26.12 -12.63
C ASP A 558 -0.42 -24.67 -12.78
N PHE A 559 -0.28 -23.94 -11.67
CA PHE A 559 0.26 -22.57 -11.70
C PHE A 559 1.70 -22.49 -12.26
N GLY A 560 2.38 -23.63 -12.34
CA GLY A 560 3.67 -23.81 -12.98
C GLY A 560 3.57 -24.24 -14.43
N ASP A 561 2.39 -24.26 -15.06
CA ASP A 561 2.20 -24.50 -16.49
C ASP A 561 1.19 -23.52 -17.07
N THR A 562 1.65 -22.68 -17.98
CA THR A 562 0.81 -21.63 -18.55
C THR A 562 -0.20 -22.18 -19.52
N ASP A 563 0.08 -23.35 -20.11
CA ASP A 563 -0.81 -23.99 -21.07
C ASP A 563 -1.77 -24.97 -20.36
N SER A 564 -1.75 -24.97 -19.02
CA SER A 564 -2.65 -25.77 -18.19
C SER A 564 -4.11 -25.34 -18.36
N THR A 565 -5.01 -26.31 -18.30
CA THR A 565 -6.45 -26.03 -18.27
C THR A 565 -6.82 -25.38 -16.94
N TRP A 566 -7.41 -24.19 -17.01
CA TRP A 566 -7.84 -23.42 -15.85
C TRP A 566 -9.26 -23.81 -15.44
N HIS A 567 -9.42 -24.38 -14.25
CA HIS A 567 -10.73 -24.72 -13.69
C HIS A 567 -11.07 -23.78 -12.53
N ARG A 568 -11.89 -22.76 -12.77
CA ARG A 568 -12.36 -21.85 -11.72
C ARG A 568 -13.72 -22.27 -11.16
N LEU A 569 -13.82 -22.37 -9.84
CA LEU A 569 -15.03 -22.67 -9.11
C LEU A 569 -15.33 -21.52 -8.14
N VAL A 570 -16.56 -20.99 -8.18
CA VAL A 570 -17.00 -19.94 -7.26
C VAL A 570 -18.14 -20.49 -6.42
N GLN A 571 -18.02 -20.44 -5.10
CA GLN A 571 -19.13 -20.59 -4.18
C GLN A 571 -19.57 -19.19 -3.73
N PRO A 572 -20.70 -18.65 -4.26
CA PRO A 572 -21.12 -17.27 -4.00
C PRO A 572 -21.37 -16.96 -2.52
N GLU A 573 -21.77 -17.98 -1.76
CA GLU A 573 -22.02 -17.87 -0.34
C GLU A 573 -21.85 -19.24 0.34
N LEU A 574 -21.06 -19.24 1.41
CA LEU A 574 -20.95 -20.30 2.40
C LEU A 574 -21.30 -19.69 3.75
N ALA A 575 -22.46 -20.05 4.31
CA ALA A 575 -22.74 -19.83 5.72
C ALA A 575 -21.95 -20.87 6.52
N LEU A 576 -20.98 -20.42 7.31
CA LEU A 576 -20.18 -21.26 8.19
C LEU A 576 -20.75 -21.18 9.60
N ASP A 577 -21.77 -21.99 9.89
CA ASP A 577 -22.48 -22.09 11.18
C ASP A 577 -22.20 -23.41 11.92
N ALA A 578 -21.40 -24.27 11.31
CA ALA A 578 -20.86 -25.51 11.85
C ALA A 578 -19.57 -25.86 11.08
N ASP A 579 -18.84 -26.87 11.56
CA ASP A 579 -17.71 -27.43 10.80
C ASP A 579 -18.17 -27.88 9.41
N ALA A 580 -17.49 -27.39 8.37
CA ALA A 580 -17.90 -27.57 6.99
C ALA A 580 -16.77 -28.15 6.13
N THR A 581 -17.13 -28.99 5.17
CA THR A 581 -16.22 -29.45 4.11
C THR A 581 -16.74 -29.03 2.75
N VAL A 582 -15.93 -28.29 1.98
CA VAL A 582 -16.23 -27.88 0.60
C VAL A 582 -15.26 -28.57 -0.34
N THR A 583 -15.78 -29.20 -1.40
CA THR A 583 -14.96 -29.85 -2.43
C THR A 583 -14.93 -28.99 -3.69
N MET A 584 -13.74 -28.48 -4.03
CA MET A 584 -13.42 -27.84 -5.30
C MET A 584 -13.13 -28.91 -6.35
N ASP A 585 -14.19 -29.44 -6.97
CA ASP A 585 -14.10 -30.51 -7.97
C ASP A 585 -14.05 -29.96 -9.40
N ALA A 586 -12.87 -30.02 -10.03
CA ALA A 586 -12.64 -29.53 -11.39
C ALA A 586 -13.59 -30.16 -12.43
N ARG A 587 -14.11 -31.38 -12.19
CA ARG A 587 -15.05 -32.06 -13.10
C ARG A 587 -16.42 -31.39 -13.16
N ARG A 588 -16.75 -30.55 -12.16
CA ARG A 588 -17.99 -29.74 -12.13
C ARG A 588 -17.92 -28.48 -13.00
N THR A 589 -16.78 -28.21 -13.61
CA THR A 589 -16.61 -27.06 -14.52
C THR A 589 -16.97 -27.41 -15.97
N ALA A 590 -17.51 -26.44 -16.69
CA ALA A 590 -17.77 -26.52 -18.12
C ALA A 590 -16.91 -25.50 -18.90
N PRO A 591 -16.61 -25.74 -20.19
CA PRO A 591 -15.80 -24.82 -21.00
C PRO A 591 -16.41 -23.43 -21.09
N VAL A 592 -15.57 -22.40 -21.10
CA VAL A 592 -15.94 -21.01 -21.38
C VAL A 592 -15.36 -20.64 -22.74
N ARG A 593 -16.21 -20.23 -23.67
CA ARG A 593 -15.85 -19.95 -25.06
C ARG A 593 -16.68 -18.81 -25.62
N THR A 594 -16.01 -17.92 -26.35
CA THR A 594 -16.66 -16.95 -27.23
C THR A 594 -15.99 -17.04 -28.59
N THR A 595 -16.78 -17.05 -29.66
CA THR A 595 -16.28 -17.03 -31.05
C THR A 595 -16.81 -15.80 -31.76
N VAL A 596 -15.91 -15.04 -32.39
CA VAL A 596 -16.23 -13.90 -33.25
C VAL A 596 -16.22 -14.32 -34.73
N PRO A 597 -16.98 -13.65 -35.62
CA PRO A 597 -17.17 -14.14 -37.00
C PRO A 597 -15.94 -13.93 -37.89
N ARG A 598 -15.01 -13.05 -37.50
CA ARG A 598 -13.79 -12.77 -38.28
C ARG A 598 -12.63 -13.69 -37.84
N PRO A 599 -12.13 -14.57 -38.72
CA PRO A 599 -11.17 -15.61 -38.36
C PRO A 599 -9.74 -15.10 -38.18
N ASP A 600 -9.45 -13.86 -38.55
CA ASP A 600 -8.18 -13.15 -38.35
C ASP A 600 -8.10 -12.43 -36.99
N ALA A 601 -9.22 -12.29 -36.27
CA ALA A 601 -9.24 -11.77 -34.91
C ALA A 601 -8.69 -12.80 -33.90
N ARG A 602 -7.93 -12.34 -32.92
CA ARG A 602 -7.44 -13.12 -31.76
C ARG A 602 -7.81 -12.42 -30.47
N THR A 603 -7.95 -13.17 -29.39
CA THR A 603 -8.18 -12.59 -28.05
C THR A 603 -6.97 -11.76 -27.65
N ALA A 604 -7.23 -10.49 -27.33
CA ALA A 604 -6.26 -9.62 -26.69
C ALA A 604 -6.34 -9.76 -25.17
N MET A 605 -7.53 -10.00 -24.63
CA MET A 605 -7.73 -10.36 -23.23
C MET A 605 -9.12 -10.97 -23.00
N VAL A 606 -9.22 -11.86 -22.03
CA VAL A 606 -10.45 -12.37 -21.43
C VAL A 606 -10.46 -12.01 -19.96
N ASP A 607 -11.56 -11.45 -19.48
CA ASP A 607 -11.79 -11.09 -18.09
C ASP A 607 -13.06 -11.80 -17.58
N LEU A 608 -12.88 -12.84 -16.76
CA LEU A 608 -13.96 -13.62 -16.15
C LEU A 608 -14.04 -13.30 -14.66
N GLY A 609 -15.11 -12.64 -14.23
CA GLY A 609 -15.23 -12.15 -12.86
C GLY A 609 -16.64 -12.16 -12.31
N PHE A 610 -16.77 -11.64 -11.10
CA PHE A 610 -18.05 -11.33 -10.49
C PHE A 610 -17.92 -10.11 -9.57
N ASN A 611 -19.04 -9.46 -9.33
CA ASN A 611 -19.20 -8.47 -8.26
C ASN A 611 -20.18 -9.02 -7.22
N ARG A 612 -19.82 -8.92 -5.94
CA ARG A 612 -20.62 -9.30 -4.77
C ARG A 612 -20.95 -8.03 -3.98
N ARG A 613 -22.20 -7.92 -3.50
CA ARG A 613 -22.67 -6.83 -2.64
C ARG A 613 -23.37 -7.35 -1.38
N ALA A 614 -22.98 -6.82 -0.22
CA ALA A 614 -23.69 -7.02 1.04
C ALA A 614 -24.97 -6.17 1.10
N GLU A 615 -25.82 -6.46 2.09
CA GLU A 615 -27.10 -5.75 2.27
C GLU A 615 -26.93 -4.27 2.64
N ASP A 616 -25.82 -3.91 3.28
CA ASP A 616 -25.48 -2.53 3.68
C ASP A 616 -24.94 -1.66 2.53
N GLY A 617 -24.89 -2.22 1.31
CA GLY A 617 -24.41 -1.57 0.10
C GLY A 617 -22.91 -1.67 -0.14
N THR A 618 -22.14 -2.24 0.79
CA THR A 618 -20.72 -2.55 0.57
C THR A 618 -20.57 -3.72 -0.41
N GLY A 619 -19.42 -3.85 -1.06
CA GLY A 619 -19.21 -4.94 -2.00
C GLY A 619 -17.80 -4.99 -2.56
N PHE A 620 -17.51 -6.04 -3.31
CA PHE A 620 -16.23 -6.22 -3.99
C PHE A 620 -16.40 -6.92 -5.34
N GLY A 621 -15.44 -6.73 -6.23
CA GLY A 621 -15.27 -7.48 -7.47
C GLY A 621 -14.01 -8.33 -7.41
N LEU A 622 -14.09 -9.54 -7.95
CA LEU A 622 -12.91 -10.37 -8.19
C LEU A 622 -12.95 -10.91 -9.61
N ALA A 623 -11.82 -10.79 -10.30
CA ALA A 623 -11.73 -11.11 -11.71
C ALA A 623 -10.52 -11.97 -12.07
N LEU A 624 -10.63 -12.64 -13.22
CA LEU A 624 -9.64 -13.49 -13.83
C LEU A 624 -9.23 -12.93 -15.18
N ALA A 625 -8.03 -12.37 -15.30
CA ALA A 625 -7.48 -11.97 -16.58
C ALA A 625 -6.72 -13.13 -17.24
N LEU A 626 -7.04 -13.43 -18.50
CA LEU A 626 -6.36 -14.43 -19.33
C LEU A 626 -6.09 -13.90 -20.74
N ASP A 627 -5.13 -14.50 -21.44
CA ASP A 627 -4.82 -14.17 -22.84
C ASP A 627 -5.87 -14.71 -23.83
N GLY A 628 -6.71 -15.67 -23.41
CA GLY A 628 -7.68 -16.32 -24.26
C GLY A 628 -8.58 -17.32 -23.56
N PHE A 629 -9.44 -17.97 -24.35
CA PHE A 629 -10.41 -18.97 -23.89
C PHE A 629 -9.86 -20.41 -23.88
N GLU A 630 -8.65 -20.64 -24.40
CA GLU A 630 -8.05 -21.97 -24.43
C GLU A 630 -7.82 -22.49 -23.02
N GLY A 631 -8.26 -23.72 -22.76
CA GLY A 631 -8.17 -24.31 -21.42
C GLY A 631 -9.07 -23.67 -20.35
N LEU A 632 -9.83 -22.61 -20.63
CA LEU A 632 -10.66 -21.95 -19.62
C LEU A 632 -11.97 -22.70 -19.36
N ARG A 633 -12.22 -23.00 -18.09
CA ARG A 633 -13.43 -23.66 -17.60
C ARG A 633 -13.91 -23.02 -16.30
N SER A 634 -15.22 -22.96 -16.12
CA SER A 634 -15.82 -22.35 -14.94
C SER A 634 -16.98 -23.17 -14.37
N GLY A 635 -17.25 -23.00 -13.08
CA GLY A 635 -18.37 -23.60 -12.37
C GLY A 635 -18.81 -22.78 -11.16
N GLN A 636 -20.10 -22.76 -10.89
CA GLN A 636 -20.64 -22.32 -9.60
C GLN A 636 -20.90 -23.51 -8.68
N LEU A 637 -20.54 -23.33 -7.41
CA LEU A 637 -20.93 -24.19 -6.31
C LEU A 637 -22.05 -23.52 -5.51
N GLY A 638 -23.05 -24.29 -5.08
CA GLY A 638 -24.19 -23.74 -4.34
C GLY A 638 -25.23 -23.03 -5.22
N PRO A 639 -26.32 -22.52 -4.61
CA PRO A 639 -27.44 -21.91 -5.31
C PRO A 639 -27.10 -20.50 -5.82
N ASP A 640 -27.95 -20.01 -6.74
CA ASP A 640 -27.93 -18.61 -7.16
C ASP A 640 -28.42 -17.69 -6.01
N LEU A 641 -27.90 -16.48 -6.00
CA LEU A 641 -28.28 -15.39 -5.09
C LEU A 641 -29.28 -14.44 -5.78
N PRO A 642 -29.95 -13.56 -5.01
CA PRO A 642 -30.65 -12.41 -5.59
C PRO A 642 -29.73 -11.59 -6.52
N ALA A 643 -30.29 -11.07 -7.62
CA ALA A 643 -29.53 -10.36 -8.67
C ALA A 643 -28.81 -9.11 -8.14
N GLU A 644 -29.31 -8.51 -7.07
CA GLU A 644 -28.76 -7.32 -6.42
C GLU A 644 -27.50 -7.64 -5.59
N ARG A 645 -27.35 -8.90 -5.17
CA ARG A 645 -26.27 -9.38 -4.30
C ARG A 645 -25.06 -9.89 -5.06
N MET A 646 -25.26 -10.34 -6.30
CA MET A 646 -24.17 -10.82 -7.15
C MET A 646 -24.47 -10.62 -8.63
N THR A 647 -23.43 -10.28 -9.40
CA THR A 647 -23.46 -10.39 -10.86
C THR A 647 -22.14 -10.96 -11.34
N GLY A 648 -22.17 -12.15 -11.95
CA GLY A 648 -21.04 -12.67 -12.71
C GLY A 648 -20.92 -11.96 -14.06
N TYR A 649 -19.72 -11.84 -14.60
CA TYR A 649 -19.51 -11.25 -15.90
C TYR A 649 -18.36 -11.92 -16.67
N LEU A 650 -18.44 -11.83 -17.99
CA LEU A 650 -17.40 -12.25 -18.93
C LEU A 650 -17.19 -11.11 -19.93
N HIS A 651 -16.06 -10.42 -19.80
CA HIS A 651 -15.61 -9.43 -20.78
C HIS A 651 -14.52 -10.04 -21.66
N SER A 652 -14.56 -9.78 -22.97
CA SER A 652 -13.44 -10.12 -23.85
C SER A 652 -13.18 -9.04 -24.88
N THR A 653 -11.89 -8.78 -25.10
CA THR A 653 -11.41 -7.90 -26.16
C THR A 653 -10.69 -8.73 -27.21
N TRP A 654 -11.01 -8.51 -28.48
CA TRP A 654 -10.36 -9.15 -29.61
C TRP A 654 -9.76 -8.10 -30.55
N ALA A 655 -8.63 -8.43 -31.15
CA ALA A 655 -7.92 -7.57 -32.10
C ALA A 655 -7.19 -8.43 -33.15
N VAL A 656 -6.75 -7.81 -34.23
CA VAL A 656 -5.93 -8.49 -35.25
C VAL A 656 -4.47 -8.33 -34.86
N PRO A 657 -3.71 -9.44 -34.68
CA PRO A 657 -2.28 -9.33 -34.42
C PRO A 657 -1.54 -8.86 -35.68
N GLY A 658 -0.58 -7.98 -35.49
CA GLY A 658 0.38 -7.59 -36.51
C GLY A 658 1.47 -8.65 -36.74
N PRO A 659 2.43 -8.39 -37.65
CA PRO A 659 3.49 -9.35 -37.99
C PRO A 659 4.38 -9.77 -36.81
N ALA A 660 4.49 -8.93 -35.78
CA ALA A 660 5.26 -9.21 -34.57
C ALA A 660 4.46 -10.01 -33.52
N GLY A 661 3.21 -10.38 -33.81
CA GLY A 661 2.31 -11.04 -32.87
C GLY A 661 1.66 -10.10 -31.84
N ASP A 662 2.02 -8.82 -31.83
CA ASP A 662 1.37 -7.80 -31.00
C ASP A 662 0.13 -7.19 -31.68
N PHE A 663 -0.73 -6.52 -30.92
CA PHE A 663 -1.96 -5.91 -31.45
C PHE A 663 -1.77 -4.47 -31.94
N ARG A 664 -0.55 -4.11 -32.37
CA ARG A 664 -0.24 -2.74 -32.80
C ARG A 664 -0.95 -2.40 -34.10
N ASP A 665 -1.61 -1.24 -34.12
CA ASP A 665 -2.36 -0.73 -35.27
C ASP A 665 -3.47 -1.67 -35.77
N THR A 666 -4.11 -2.37 -34.84
CA THR A 666 -5.21 -3.27 -35.19
C THR A 666 -6.27 -2.52 -36.02
N PRO A 667 -6.64 -3.01 -37.22
CA PRO A 667 -7.59 -2.35 -38.10
C PRO A 667 -9.02 -2.38 -37.54
N TYR A 668 -9.34 -3.36 -36.69
CA TYR A 668 -10.60 -3.43 -35.98
C TYR A 668 -10.45 -4.16 -34.63
N THR A 669 -11.45 -4.01 -33.76
CA THR A 669 -11.53 -4.73 -32.47
C THR A 669 -12.94 -5.24 -32.22
N TYR A 670 -13.08 -6.30 -31.43
CA TYR A 670 -14.34 -6.64 -30.76
C TYR A 670 -14.23 -6.33 -29.27
N GLY A 671 -15.22 -5.65 -28.71
CA GLY A 671 -15.39 -5.48 -27.27
C GLY A 671 -16.73 -6.06 -26.85
N LEU A 672 -16.71 -7.13 -26.04
CA LEU A 672 -17.88 -7.94 -25.71
C LEU A 672 -18.04 -8.06 -24.20
N LEU A 673 -19.25 -7.84 -23.68
CA LEU A 673 -19.56 -8.02 -22.26
C LEU A 673 -20.83 -8.86 -22.12
N ASP A 674 -20.72 -9.97 -21.41
CA ASP A 674 -21.84 -10.82 -21.00
C ASP A 674 -21.98 -10.77 -19.47
N THR A 675 -23.22 -10.71 -18.98
CA THR A 675 -23.52 -10.65 -17.54
C THR A 675 -24.46 -11.77 -17.12
N ARG A 676 -24.25 -12.31 -15.91
CA ARG A 676 -25.13 -13.26 -15.24
C ARG A 676 -25.55 -12.68 -13.88
N PRO A 677 -26.69 -11.99 -13.78
CA PRO A 677 -27.24 -11.58 -12.50
C PRO A 677 -27.55 -12.79 -11.61
N GLY A 678 -27.24 -12.70 -10.32
CA GLY A 678 -27.50 -13.72 -9.30
C GLY A 678 -26.49 -14.86 -9.23
N GLY A 679 -25.52 -14.98 -10.14
CA GLY A 679 -24.57 -16.09 -10.10
C GLY A 679 -23.33 -15.94 -10.98
N PHE A 680 -22.45 -16.94 -10.91
CA PHE A 680 -21.22 -17.06 -11.69
C PHE A 680 -21.38 -18.09 -12.81
N PHE A 681 -20.72 -17.94 -13.96
CA PHE A 681 -20.90 -18.86 -15.09
C PHE A 681 -20.48 -20.31 -14.77
N THR A 682 -21.34 -21.28 -15.08
CA THR A 682 -20.98 -22.71 -15.12
C THR A 682 -20.78 -23.13 -16.58
N GLY A 683 -19.61 -22.80 -17.11
CA GLY A 683 -19.36 -22.77 -18.55
C GLY A 683 -20.12 -21.67 -19.27
N PHE A 684 -19.74 -21.44 -20.52
CA PHE A 684 -20.31 -20.43 -21.39
C PHE A 684 -19.92 -20.75 -22.84
N ASP A 685 -20.84 -20.65 -23.80
CA ASP A 685 -20.53 -20.81 -25.22
C ASP A 685 -21.36 -19.81 -26.03
N ARG A 686 -20.70 -18.78 -26.57
CA ARG A 686 -21.34 -17.74 -27.39
C ARG A 686 -20.69 -17.66 -28.76
N LYS A 687 -21.53 -17.65 -29.81
CA LYS A 687 -21.15 -17.32 -31.18
C LYS A 687 -21.72 -15.95 -31.53
N VAL A 688 -20.83 -14.99 -31.77
CA VAL A 688 -21.19 -13.59 -32.03
C VAL A 688 -21.40 -13.38 -33.52
N ALA A 689 -22.36 -12.52 -33.89
CA ALA A 689 -22.52 -12.01 -35.24
C ALA A 689 -22.30 -10.50 -35.27
N ASP A 690 -21.66 -9.97 -36.32
CA ASP A 690 -21.39 -8.53 -36.47
C ASP A 690 -22.68 -7.68 -36.41
N ARG A 691 -23.82 -8.23 -36.86
CA ARG A 691 -25.12 -7.54 -36.81
C ARG A 691 -25.65 -7.29 -35.40
N ASP A 692 -25.17 -8.06 -34.42
CA ASP A 692 -25.58 -7.94 -33.01
C ASP A 692 -24.75 -6.88 -32.28
N LEU A 693 -23.78 -6.27 -32.96
CA LEU A 693 -22.85 -5.30 -32.40
C LEU A 693 -23.04 -3.92 -33.02
N ALA A 694 -22.66 -2.88 -32.28
CA ALA A 694 -22.51 -1.54 -32.81
C ALA A 694 -21.15 -1.40 -33.50
N THR A 695 -21.08 -0.65 -34.60
CA THR A 695 -19.82 -0.35 -35.30
C THR A 695 -19.40 1.10 -35.01
N VAL A 696 -18.21 1.32 -34.46
CA VAL A 696 -17.65 2.66 -34.21
C VAL A 696 -16.37 2.83 -35.02
N ASP A 697 -16.38 3.68 -36.04
CA ASP A 697 -15.17 4.03 -36.78
C ASP A 697 -14.40 5.12 -36.03
N SER A 698 -13.22 4.76 -35.56
CA SER A 698 -12.38 5.63 -34.74
C SER A 698 -11.23 6.24 -35.52
N ARG A 699 -11.08 7.55 -35.40
CA ARG A 699 -9.98 8.33 -35.98
C ARG A 699 -9.06 8.86 -34.90
N LEU A 700 -7.83 8.36 -34.86
CA LEU A 700 -6.82 8.73 -33.85
C LEU A 700 -5.85 9.76 -34.46
N VAL A 701 -6.06 11.03 -34.14
CA VAL A 701 -5.34 12.16 -34.75
C VAL A 701 -3.98 12.34 -34.07
N ALA A 702 -2.94 12.67 -34.84
CA ALA A 702 -1.60 12.92 -34.32
C ALA A 702 -1.43 14.39 -33.89
N GLN A 703 -0.98 14.66 -32.64
CA GLN A 703 -0.38 15.97 -32.33
C GLN A 703 1.05 16.05 -32.92
N VAL A 704 1.80 14.95 -32.81
CA VAL A 704 3.10 14.75 -33.46
C VAL A 704 3.07 13.45 -34.26
N THR A 705 3.30 13.55 -35.57
CA THR A 705 3.29 12.41 -36.49
C THR A 705 4.32 11.36 -36.08
N GLY A 706 3.93 10.08 -36.10
CA GLY A 706 4.79 8.94 -35.78
C GLY A 706 4.88 8.61 -34.28
N ARG A 707 4.23 9.37 -33.40
CA ARG A 707 4.20 9.01 -31.97
C ARG A 707 3.37 7.77 -31.70
N ALA A 708 3.75 7.05 -30.65
CA ALA A 708 2.97 5.93 -30.14
C ALA A 708 1.72 6.45 -29.43
N ALA A 709 0.69 5.61 -29.39
CA ALA A 709 -0.51 5.86 -28.62
C ALA A 709 -1.08 4.54 -28.07
N THR A 710 -1.97 4.66 -27.10
CA THR A 710 -2.73 3.54 -26.53
C THR A 710 -4.21 3.89 -26.55
N LYS A 711 -5.08 2.91 -26.81
CA LYS A 711 -6.54 3.05 -26.66
C LYS A 711 -7.10 1.87 -25.87
N ALA A 712 -8.04 2.15 -24.98
CA ALA A 712 -8.78 1.15 -24.21
C ALA A 712 -10.27 1.47 -24.21
N LEU A 713 -11.08 0.42 -24.11
CA LEU A 713 -12.54 0.46 -24.11
C LEU A 713 -13.02 -0.31 -22.89
N PHE A 714 -13.74 0.36 -22.00
CA PHE A 714 -14.19 -0.20 -20.73
C PHE A 714 -15.71 -0.35 -20.77
N PRO A 715 -16.22 -1.58 -20.83
CA PRO A 715 -17.65 -1.81 -20.73
C PRO A 715 -18.10 -1.73 -19.27
N ASN A 716 -19.35 -1.33 -19.09
CA ASN A 716 -20.04 -1.29 -17.82
C ASN A 716 -21.49 -1.75 -18.06
N ALA A 717 -22.04 -2.50 -17.11
CA ALA A 717 -23.42 -2.96 -17.13
C ALA A 717 -23.98 -2.94 -15.69
N PRO A 718 -25.32 -2.93 -15.52
CA PRO A 718 -25.92 -3.04 -14.19
C PRO A 718 -25.37 -4.22 -13.39
N GLY A 719 -24.93 -3.97 -12.16
CA GLY A 719 -24.34 -4.99 -11.28
C GLY A 719 -22.86 -5.28 -11.52
N VAL A 720 -22.26 -4.79 -12.62
CA VAL A 720 -20.83 -4.95 -12.92
C VAL A 720 -20.07 -3.69 -12.53
N ILE A 721 -19.03 -3.85 -11.70
CA ILE A 721 -18.16 -2.75 -11.26
C ILE A 721 -16.73 -3.10 -11.60
N GLY A 722 -16.12 -2.31 -12.50
CA GLY A 722 -14.71 -2.42 -12.86
C GLY A 722 -14.39 -3.70 -13.64
N THR A 723 -14.33 -3.59 -14.97
CA THR A 723 -13.79 -4.65 -15.84
C THR A 723 -12.33 -4.38 -16.19
N LEU A 724 -11.53 -5.43 -16.35
CA LEU A 724 -10.19 -5.32 -16.93
C LEU A 724 -10.31 -5.20 -18.45
N THR A 725 -9.53 -4.30 -19.08
CA THR A 725 -9.42 -4.16 -20.55
C THR A 725 -7.96 -3.96 -20.97
N PRO A 726 -7.50 -4.42 -22.15
CA PRO A 726 -6.13 -4.19 -22.59
C PRO A 726 -5.94 -2.75 -23.13
N LEU A 727 -4.72 -2.21 -22.98
CA LEU A 727 -4.28 -0.99 -23.67
C LEU A 727 -3.75 -1.35 -25.05
N LEU A 728 -4.54 -1.12 -26.09
CA LEU A 728 -4.17 -1.47 -27.46
C LEU A 728 -3.22 -0.42 -28.07
N PRO A 729 -2.04 -0.81 -28.59
CA PRO A 729 -1.05 0.14 -29.09
C PRO A 729 -1.33 0.60 -30.52
N PHE A 730 -1.03 1.87 -30.81
CA PHE A 730 -1.17 2.50 -32.13
C PHE A 730 0.03 3.39 -32.46
N ARG A 731 0.29 3.61 -33.75
CA ARG A 731 1.20 4.62 -34.31
C ARG A 731 0.37 5.73 -34.93
N LEU A 732 0.52 6.96 -34.45
CA LEU A 732 -0.32 8.06 -34.90
C LEU A 732 0.15 8.70 -36.23
N PRO A 733 -0.80 9.10 -37.10
CA PRO A 733 -2.24 8.88 -36.93
C PRO A 733 -2.64 7.45 -37.28
N ALA A 734 -3.76 7.01 -36.69
CA ALA A 734 -4.31 5.69 -36.93
C ALA A 734 -5.82 5.75 -37.13
N ARG A 735 -6.36 4.69 -37.74
CA ARG A 735 -7.80 4.44 -37.86
C ARG A 735 -8.07 3.01 -37.44
N THR A 736 -9.17 2.81 -36.74
CA THR A 736 -9.59 1.48 -36.30
C THR A 736 -11.10 1.44 -36.17
N THR A 737 -11.72 0.29 -36.47
CA THR A 737 -13.17 0.10 -36.32
C THR A 737 -13.45 -0.78 -35.11
N HIS A 738 -14.22 -0.29 -34.15
CA HIS A 738 -14.62 -1.07 -32.97
C HIS A 738 -16.01 -1.69 -33.19
N LEU A 739 -16.13 -3.00 -32.97
CA LEU A 739 -17.40 -3.70 -32.88
C LEU A 739 -17.74 -3.95 -31.41
N LEU A 740 -18.77 -3.27 -30.90
CA LEU A 740 -19.05 -3.18 -29.47
C LEU A 740 -20.41 -3.76 -29.11
N GLU A 741 -20.48 -4.44 -27.97
CA GLU A 741 -21.74 -4.88 -27.37
C GLU A 741 -22.70 -3.71 -27.22
N GLY A 742 -23.92 -3.86 -27.75
CA GLY A 742 -24.97 -2.84 -27.67
C GLY A 742 -25.95 -3.07 -26.51
N GLY A 743 -27.04 -2.32 -26.49
CA GLY A 743 -28.14 -2.52 -25.54
C GLY A 743 -27.87 -1.88 -24.18
N ALA A 744 -27.87 -2.69 -23.10
CA ALA A 744 -27.69 -2.21 -21.73
C ALA A 744 -26.21 -1.91 -21.37
N THR A 745 -25.27 -2.31 -22.22
CA THR A 745 -23.85 -2.06 -22.03
C THR A 745 -23.52 -0.60 -22.31
N LEU A 746 -22.87 0.04 -21.34
CA LEU A 746 -22.29 1.36 -21.46
C LEU A 746 -20.79 1.24 -21.69
N TRP A 747 -20.24 2.08 -22.54
CA TRP A 747 -18.82 2.09 -22.89
C TRP A 747 -18.19 3.41 -22.54
N SER A 748 -17.18 3.39 -21.68
CA SER A 748 -16.21 4.47 -21.58
C SER A 748 -14.95 4.11 -22.36
N ALA A 749 -14.14 5.11 -22.68
CA ALA A 749 -12.93 4.91 -23.46
C ALA A 749 -11.80 5.78 -22.92
N ALA A 750 -10.57 5.26 -23.05
CA ALA A 750 -9.36 6.02 -22.78
C ALA A 750 -8.46 6.01 -24.02
N PHE A 751 -7.78 7.13 -24.25
CA PHE A 751 -6.78 7.27 -25.31
C PHE A 751 -5.57 8.04 -24.77
N GLY A 752 -4.37 7.52 -25.00
CA GLY A 752 -3.13 8.14 -24.56
C GLY A 752 -2.18 8.37 -25.73
N GLU A 753 -1.66 9.58 -25.89
CA GLU A 753 -0.50 9.82 -26.78
C GLU A 753 0.78 9.68 -25.96
N ASN A 754 1.69 8.81 -26.42
CA ASN A 754 2.84 8.33 -25.65
C ASN A 754 4.17 8.71 -26.32
N VAL A 755 5.22 8.80 -25.50
CA VAL A 755 6.62 8.81 -25.95
C VAL A 755 7.38 7.62 -25.35
N PRO A 756 8.47 7.16 -25.97
CA PRO A 756 9.35 6.19 -25.33
C PRO A 756 9.92 6.79 -24.03
N GLY A 757 9.71 6.10 -22.91
CA GLY A 757 10.40 6.35 -21.66
C GLY A 757 11.88 5.95 -21.76
N GLY A 758 12.70 6.43 -20.82
CA GLY A 758 14.13 6.09 -20.77
C GLY A 758 14.42 4.60 -20.55
N ASP A 759 13.41 3.83 -20.14
CA ASP A 759 13.39 2.38 -19.92
C ASP A 759 12.74 1.59 -21.07
N GLY A 760 12.28 2.27 -22.13
CA GLY A 760 11.59 1.67 -23.27
C GLY A 760 10.08 1.48 -23.09
N LEU A 761 9.50 1.80 -21.91
CA LEU A 761 8.06 1.76 -21.68
C LEU A 761 7.40 3.08 -22.13
N PRO A 762 6.14 3.06 -22.62
CA PRO A 762 5.47 4.28 -23.03
C PRO A 762 5.19 5.19 -21.84
N VAL A 763 5.63 6.45 -21.92
CA VAL A 763 5.24 7.55 -21.03
C VAL A 763 4.09 8.29 -21.68
N GLU A 764 2.94 8.30 -21.01
CA GLU A 764 1.74 8.98 -21.48
C GLU A 764 1.90 10.51 -21.33
N ILE A 765 1.83 11.22 -22.46
CA ILE A 765 2.00 12.68 -22.54
C ILE A 765 0.67 13.39 -22.41
N THR A 766 -0.34 12.90 -23.12
CA THR A 766 -1.71 13.42 -23.05
C THR A 766 -2.65 12.24 -22.95
N ALA A 767 -3.44 12.21 -21.88
CA ALA A 767 -4.39 11.16 -21.57
C ALA A 767 -5.80 11.73 -21.73
N PHE A 768 -6.63 11.06 -22.51
CA PHE A 768 -8.01 11.45 -22.81
C PHE A 768 -8.96 10.39 -22.28
N GLY A 769 -10.06 10.83 -21.68
CA GLY A 769 -11.16 9.98 -21.24
C GLY A 769 -12.47 10.41 -21.89
N GLN A 770 -13.32 9.42 -22.15
CA GLN A 770 -14.70 9.61 -22.58
C GLN A 770 -15.64 9.08 -21.50
N ALA A 771 -16.69 9.85 -21.19
CA ALA A 771 -17.76 9.37 -20.32
C ALA A 771 -18.55 8.24 -20.99
N ASN A 772 -19.27 7.45 -20.18
CA ASN A 772 -20.08 6.33 -20.63
C ASN A 772 -21.02 6.71 -21.80
N GLN A 773 -20.93 5.94 -22.89
CA GLN A 773 -21.79 6.02 -24.07
C GLN A 773 -22.59 4.73 -24.21
N SER A 774 -23.85 4.85 -24.62
CA SER A 774 -24.65 3.69 -25.05
C SER A 774 -24.60 3.57 -26.57
N TYR A 775 -24.42 2.35 -27.08
CA TYR A 775 -24.50 2.07 -28.51
C TYR A 775 -25.63 1.10 -28.83
N GLN A 776 -26.22 1.25 -30.01
CA GLN A 776 -27.28 0.37 -30.49
C GLN A 776 -26.71 -0.65 -31.49
N ALA A 777 -27.08 -1.92 -31.33
CA ALA A 777 -26.67 -2.99 -32.23
C ALA A 777 -27.09 -2.70 -33.68
N GLY A 778 -26.24 -3.07 -34.65
CA GLY A 778 -26.46 -2.84 -36.08
C GLY A 778 -26.31 -1.38 -36.54
N GLN A 779 -26.08 -0.43 -35.63
CA GLN A 779 -25.84 0.97 -35.97
C GLN A 779 -24.35 1.28 -36.14
N ARG A 780 -24.08 2.34 -36.93
CA ARG A 780 -22.72 2.82 -37.20
C ARG A 780 -22.51 4.22 -36.65
N TYR A 781 -21.41 4.39 -35.94
CA TYR A 781 -20.99 5.62 -35.29
C TYR A 781 -19.58 6.00 -35.75
N THR A 782 -19.20 7.25 -35.51
CA THR A 782 -17.84 7.73 -35.75
C THR A 782 -17.36 8.47 -34.52
N ASP A 783 -16.08 8.30 -34.17
CA ASP A 783 -15.41 9.11 -33.16
C ASP A 783 -14.08 9.65 -33.71
N ARG A 784 -13.62 10.74 -33.12
CA ARG A 784 -12.32 11.34 -33.43
C ARG A 784 -11.67 11.78 -32.13
N TRP A 785 -10.45 11.33 -31.92
CA TRP A 785 -9.68 11.59 -30.71
C TRP A 785 -8.52 12.51 -31.01
N ASN A 786 -8.15 13.31 -30.01
CA ASN A 786 -6.91 14.09 -29.98
C ASN A 786 -6.86 15.22 -31.03
N ALA A 787 -8.03 15.77 -31.37
CA ALA A 787 -8.17 16.81 -32.37
C ALA A 787 -8.11 18.23 -31.75
N SER A 788 -7.35 19.12 -32.39
CA SER A 788 -7.19 20.52 -31.99
C SER A 788 -8.47 21.31 -32.26
N VAL A 789 -8.90 22.20 -31.38
CA VAL A 789 -8.10 22.88 -30.34
C VAL A 789 -8.17 22.18 -28.99
N LEU A 790 -7.01 21.99 -28.36
CA LEU A 790 -6.89 21.47 -26.99
C LEU A 790 -7.02 22.63 -26.00
N GLY A 791 -7.95 22.53 -25.05
CA GLY A 791 -8.27 23.64 -24.15
C GLY A 791 -9.12 23.22 -22.95
N PRO A 792 -9.60 24.18 -22.14
CA PRO A 792 -10.36 23.88 -20.95
C PRO A 792 -11.79 23.40 -21.26
N MET A 793 -12.30 22.45 -20.48
CA MET A 793 -13.68 21.93 -20.59
C MET A 793 -14.26 21.59 -19.23
N PHE A 794 -15.57 21.33 -19.21
CA PHE A 794 -16.29 20.73 -18.08
C PHE A 794 -17.07 19.51 -18.57
N ASP A 795 -16.99 18.39 -17.87
CA ASP A 795 -17.78 17.18 -18.13
C ASP A 795 -18.65 16.75 -16.94
N PHE A 796 -18.41 17.25 -15.73
CA PHE A 796 -19.24 17.02 -14.55
C PHE A 796 -19.17 18.23 -13.58
N ALA A 797 -20.04 18.25 -12.56
CA ALA A 797 -20.19 19.40 -11.66
C ALA A 797 -18.99 19.60 -10.70
N GLY A 798 -18.15 18.59 -10.48
CA GLY A 798 -17.12 18.60 -9.44
C GLY A 798 -15.78 19.26 -9.79
N HIS A 799 -15.64 19.93 -10.95
CA HIS A 799 -14.34 20.51 -11.32
C HIS A 799 -13.86 21.64 -10.40
N ALA A 800 -14.77 22.47 -9.90
CA ALA A 800 -14.41 23.57 -9.02
C ALA A 800 -15.60 24.00 -8.16
N GLY A 801 -15.41 24.12 -6.86
CA GLY A 801 -16.50 24.43 -5.95
C GLY A 801 -16.03 24.72 -4.54
N ARG A 802 -17.01 24.82 -3.64
CA ARG A 802 -16.80 25.09 -2.22
C ARG A 802 -17.75 24.25 -1.36
N ARG A 803 -17.28 23.77 -0.21
CA ARG A 803 -18.10 23.20 0.88
C ARG A 803 -17.64 23.79 2.20
N GLY A 804 -18.52 24.45 2.93
CA GLY A 804 -18.10 25.27 4.07
C GLY A 804 -17.18 26.39 3.61
N ASP A 805 -15.96 26.40 4.15
CA ASP A 805 -14.88 27.32 3.80
C ASP A 805 -13.78 26.67 2.95
N THR A 806 -13.88 25.36 2.66
CA THR A 806 -12.94 24.62 1.82
C THR A 806 -13.32 24.76 0.36
N VAL A 807 -12.39 25.20 -0.48
CA VAL A 807 -12.55 25.33 -1.93
C VAL A 807 -11.64 24.35 -2.66
N TRP A 808 -12.12 23.80 -3.78
CA TRP A 808 -11.32 23.01 -4.70
C TRP A 808 -11.40 23.58 -6.12
N PHE A 809 -10.32 23.42 -6.89
CA PHE A 809 -10.22 23.95 -8.25
C PHE A 809 -9.30 23.07 -9.13
N GLY A 810 -9.92 22.28 -10.02
CA GLY A 810 -9.28 21.23 -10.82
C GLY A 810 -9.81 21.15 -12.25
N ILE A 811 -9.70 22.25 -13.01
CA ILE A 811 -10.19 22.29 -14.40
C ILE A 811 -9.16 21.65 -15.36
N PRO A 812 -9.55 20.67 -16.21
CA PRO A 812 -8.67 20.13 -17.25
C PRO A 812 -8.39 21.21 -18.29
N MET A 813 -7.13 21.37 -18.72
CA MET A 813 -6.71 22.50 -19.57
C MET A 813 -6.40 22.11 -21.02
N TYR A 814 -6.42 20.81 -21.36
CA TYR A 814 -5.94 20.29 -22.65
C TYR A 814 -6.90 19.30 -23.32
N SER A 815 -8.19 19.37 -22.99
CA SER A 815 -9.21 18.52 -23.58
C SER A 815 -9.47 18.84 -25.06
N ASP A 816 -9.72 17.82 -25.88
CA ASP A 816 -9.88 17.97 -27.33
C ASP A 816 -11.23 18.57 -27.75
N GLN A 817 -11.27 19.11 -28.97
CA GLN A 817 -12.46 19.82 -29.46
C GLN A 817 -13.72 18.95 -29.52
N ASP A 818 -13.58 17.62 -29.48
CA ASP A 818 -14.65 16.64 -29.64
C ASP A 818 -15.22 16.15 -28.29
N GLY A 819 -14.74 16.72 -27.17
CA GLY A 819 -15.36 16.53 -25.85
C GLY A 819 -14.71 15.45 -24.99
N HIS A 820 -13.50 15.01 -25.34
CA HIS A 820 -12.75 14.06 -24.50
C HIS A 820 -11.95 14.82 -23.43
N ARG A 821 -12.27 14.54 -22.15
CA ARG A 821 -11.57 15.14 -21.01
C ARG A 821 -10.11 14.72 -21.02
N ALA A 822 -9.19 15.67 -20.91
CA ALA A 822 -7.77 15.35 -20.95
C ALA A 822 -6.91 15.94 -19.84
N GLY A 823 -5.93 15.13 -19.41
CA GLY A 823 -4.75 15.53 -18.66
C GLY A 823 -3.52 15.50 -19.57
N SER A 824 -2.52 16.33 -19.29
CA SER A 824 -1.27 16.31 -20.06
C SER A 824 -0.08 16.61 -19.15
N LEU A 825 1.07 16.03 -19.45
CA LEU A 825 2.35 16.48 -18.90
C LEU A 825 2.57 17.96 -19.27
N THR A 826 3.08 18.71 -18.32
CA THR A 826 3.31 20.15 -18.45
C THR A 826 4.71 20.51 -17.99
N ASP A 827 5.30 21.50 -18.64
CA ASP A 827 6.53 22.15 -18.20
C ASP A 827 6.28 22.98 -16.94
N ALA A 828 5.09 23.56 -16.83
CA ALA A 828 4.65 24.29 -15.65
C ALA A 828 3.12 24.36 -15.58
N ALA A 829 2.59 24.33 -14.35
CA ALA A 829 1.19 24.56 -14.04
C ALA A 829 1.08 25.45 -12.80
N THR A 830 0.19 26.44 -12.81
CA THR A 830 -0.04 27.32 -11.65
C THR A 830 -1.51 27.66 -11.53
N THR A 831 -2.01 27.70 -10.30
CA THR A 831 -3.34 28.22 -9.96
C THR A 831 -3.21 29.22 -8.83
N ARG A 832 -3.83 30.39 -8.95
CA ARG A 832 -3.85 31.44 -7.93
C ARG A 832 -5.26 31.93 -7.72
N MET A 833 -5.72 31.92 -6.48
CA MET A 833 -7.05 32.38 -6.09
C MET A 833 -6.93 33.67 -5.28
N TYR A 834 -7.70 34.66 -5.70
CA TYR A 834 -7.78 35.96 -5.08
C TYR A 834 -9.20 36.20 -4.57
N ARG A 835 -9.33 36.76 -3.36
CA ARG A 835 -10.57 37.23 -2.75
C ARG A 835 -10.50 38.74 -2.61
N ASP A 836 -11.43 39.46 -3.23
CA ASP A 836 -11.48 40.93 -3.27
C ASP A 836 -10.13 41.58 -3.62
N GLY A 837 -9.42 40.96 -4.56
CA GLY A 837 -8.11 41.40 -5.04
C GLY A 837 -6.90 40.91 -4.24
N ARG A 838 -7.08 40.33 -3.05
CA ARG A 838 -6.00 39.76 -2.22
C ARG A 838 -5.79 38.28 -2.51
N LEU A 839 -4.54 37.84 -2.66
CA LEU A 839 -4.20 36.42 -2.85
C LEU A 839 -4.54 35.66 -1.56
N VAL A 840 -5.38 34.62 -1.67
CA VAL A 840 -5.80 33.78 -0.54
C VAL A 840 -5.26 32.35 -0.64
N ALA A 841 -5.01 31.86 -1.85
CA ALA A 841 -4.47 30.51 -2.05
C ALA A 841 -3.71 30.41 -3.38
N ALA A 842 -2.71 29.54 -3.44
CA ALA A 842 -1.93 29.29 -4.65
C ALA A 842 -1.39 27.85 -4.69
N SER A 843 -1.22 27.31 -5.90
CA SER A 843 -0.64 26.00 -6.15
C SER A 843 0.29 26.02 -7.36
N GLY A 844 1.45 25.36 -7.23
CA GLY A 844 2.40 25.09 -8.32
C GLY A 844 2.17 23.76 -9.04
N ALA A 845 1.15 22.98 -8.64
CA ALA A 845 0.79 21.71 -9.27
C ALA A 845 -0.39 21.85 -10.24
N GLY A 846 -1.02 23.03 -10.31
CA GLY A 846 -2.15 23.33 -11.21
C GLY A 846 -3.54 23.01 -10.64
N ASN A 847 -3.68 22.05 -9.72
CA ASN A 847 -4.90 21.89 -8.93
C ASN A 847 -4.74 22.60 -7.59
N LEU A 848 -5.84 23.12 -7.05
CA LEU A 848 -5.84 23.88 -5.81
C LEU A 848 -6.91 23.32 -4.88
N GLU A 849 -6.54 23.09 -3.63
CA GLU A 849 -7.46 22.92 -2.52
C GLU A 849 -6.97 23.78 -1.35
N ALA A 850 -7.88 24.52 -0.73
CA ALA A 850 -7.54 25.43 0.36
C ALA A 850 -8.77 25.82 1.18
N GLU A 851 -8.55 26.21 2.44
CA GLU A 851 -9.55 26.97 3.19
C GLU A 851 -9.49 28.46 2.80
N VAL A 852 -10.65 29.10 2.64
CA VAL A 852 -10.76 30.54 2.37
C VAL A 852 -11.66 31.20 3.42
N PRO A 853 -11.43 32.48 3.76
CA PRO A 853 -12.25 33.13 4.79
C PRO A 853 -13.76 33.11 4.48
N PRO A 854 -14.62 33.01 5.52
CA PRO A 854 -16.06 32.96 5.35
C PRO A 854 -16.66 34.29 4.86
N GLY A 855 -17.88 34.19 4.31
CA GLY A 855 -18.70 35.33 3.89
C GLY A 855 -18.57 35.71 2.40
N PRO A 856 -19.49 36.56 1.90
CA PRO A 856 -19.65 36.84 0.48
C PRO A 856 -18.49 37.68 -0.04
N ALA A 857 -17.89 37.26 -1.16
CA ALA A 857 -16.78 37.97 -1.78
C ALA A 857 -16.76 37.83 -3.31
N THR A 858 -15.95 38.66 -3.97
CA THR A 858 -15.59 38.45 -5.37
C THR A 858 -14.30 37.65 -5.44
N PHE A 859 -14.37 36.51 -6.10
CA PHE A 859 -13.23 35.65 -6.35
C PHE A 859 -12.70 35.88 -7.76
N ARG A 860 -11.37 35.90 -7.87
CA ARG A 860 -10.67 35.84 -9.15
C ARG A 860 -9.69 34.67 -9.10
N VAL A 861 -9.84 33.71 -10.00
CA VAL A 861 -8.95 32.55 -10.10
C VAL A 861 -8.18 32.61 -11.41
N GLU A 862 -6.86 32.58 -11.32
CA GLU A 862 -5.97 32.49 -12.47
C GLU A 862 -5.40 31.07 -12.55
N LYS A 863 -5.59 30.38 -13.67
CA LYS A 863 -4.91 29.13 -13.99
C LYS A 863 -4.08 29.28 -15.26
N ARG A 864 -2.83 28.87 -15.20
CA ARG A 864 -1.90 28.85 -16.33
C ARG A 864 -1.20 27.51 -16.42
N THR A 865 -1.15 26.94 -17.62
CA THR A 865 -0.41 25.73 -17.93
C THR A 865 0.42 25.93 -19.20
N SER A 866 1.63 25.38 -19.24
CA SER A 866 2.51 25.38 -20.43
C SER A 866 3.10 24.01 -20.67
N ARG A 867 3.20 23.60 -21.94
CA ARG A 867 3.75 22.31 -22.36
C ARG A 867 4.54 22.31 -23.68
N PRO A 868 5.29 23.37 -24.06
CA PRO A 868 6.04 23.38 -25.32
C PRO A 868 7.02 22.21 -25.50
N SER A 869 7.54 21.61 -24.43
CA SER A 869 8.43 20.44 -24.52
C SER A 869 7.72 19.17 -24.98
N TYR A 870 6.39 19.12 -24.82
CA TYR A 870 5.59 17.92 -25.03
C TYR A 870 4.73 17.97 -26.29
N SER A 871 4.24 19.14 -26.68
CA SER A 871 3.39 19.28 -27.86
C SER A 871 3.58 20.63 -28.56
N PRO A 872 3.58 20.67 -29.91
CA PRO A 872 3.57 21.93 -30.66
C PRO A 872 2.19 22.62 -30.67
N LEU A 873 1.14 21.95 -30.16
CA LEU A 873 -0.24 22.41 -30.18
C LEU A 873 -0.70 22.80 -28.77
N SER A 874 -1.38 23.94 -28.67
CA SER A 874 -1.85 24.50 -27.39
C SER A 874 -0.70 24.54 -26.38
N THR A 875 0.42 25.17 -26.78
CA THR A 875 1.68 25.16 -26.01
C THR A 875 1.57 25.89 -24.68
N ARG A 876 0.59 26.80 -24.56
CA ARG A 876 0.23 27.48 -23.32
C ARG A 876 -1.25 27.78 -23.30
N VAL A 877 -1.88 27.51 -22.17
CA VAL A 877 -3.29 27.83 -21.91
C VAL A 877 -3.37 28.65 -20.63
N ASP A 878 -3.97 29.83 -20.73
CA ASP A 878 -4.30 30.68 -19.59
C ASP A 878 -5.82 30.83 -19.51
N ALA A 879 -6.35 30.79 -18.30
CA ALA A 879 -7.73 31.16 -18.03
C ALA A 879 -7.82 31.93 -16.71
N THR A 880 -8.58 33.00 -16.71
CA THR A 880 -8.89 33.81 -15.53
C THR A 880 -10.39 33.91 -15.40
N TRP A 881 -10.91 33.43 -14.28
CA TRP A 881 -12.32 33.53 -13.94
C TRP A 881 -12.51 34.59 -12.87
N THR A 882 -13.58 35.37 -12.98
CA THR A 882 -14.04 36.28 -11.91
C THR A 882 -15.53 36.03 -11.67
N PHE A 883 -15.89 35.75 -10.41
CA PHE A 883 -17.24 35.39 -10.01
C PHE A 883 -17.50 35.79 -8.54
N ARG A 884 -18.77 35.72 -8.11
CA ARG A 884 -19.14 35.88 -6.70
C ARG A 884 -19.44 34.52 -6.07
N SER A 885 -19.03 34.36 -4.82
CA SER A 885 -19.28 33.19 -3.99
C SER A 885 -19.39 33.62 -2.52
N ASP A 886 -20.14 32.85 -1.74
CA ASP A 886 -20.32 33.01 -0.28
C ASP A 886 -19.87 31.72 0.43
N THR A 887 -19.92 31.68 1.76
CA THR A 887 -19.81 30.43 2.52
C THR A 887 -20.95 29.49 2.14
N ALA A 888 -20.60 28.24 1.85
CA ALA A 888 -21.56 27.21 1.43
C ALA A 888 -21.91 26.28 2.61
N GLY A 889 -23.14 25.77 2.64
CA GLY A 889 -23.52 24.70 3.57
C GLY A 889 -22.91 23.35 3.19
N GLU A 890 -23.34 22.27 3.86
CA GLU A 890 -22.82 20.91 3.62
C GLU A 890 -23.03 20.41 2.18
N ALA A 891 -24.12 20.82 1.53
CA ALA A 891 -24.40 20.50 0.13
C ALA A 891 -23.33 21.08 -0.84
N GLY A 892 -22.60 22.12 -0.41
CA GLY A 892 -21.62 22.82 -1.21
C GLY A 892 -22.21 23.65 -2.35
N GLU A 893 -21.33 24.23 -3.16
CA GLU A 893 -21.66 24.94 -4.40
C GLU A 893 -20.66 24.64 -5.52
N SER A 894 -21.16 24.54 -6.74
CA SER A 894 -20.36 24.56 -7.98
C SER A 894 -20.13 26.01 -8.40
N PHE A 895 -18.87 26.40 -8.62
CA PHE A 895 -18.56 27.77 -9.02
C PHE A 895 -19.14 28.10 -10.41
N PRO A 896 -19.67 29.32 -10.64
CA PRO A 896 -20.31 29.72 -11.89
C PRO A 896 -19.29 30.06 -12.99
N LEU A 897 -18.56 29.04 -13.43
CA LEU A 897 -17.45 29.16 -14.36
C LEU A 897 -17.88 28.88 -15.80
N TRP A 898 -17.27 29.62 -16.73
CA TRP A 898 -17.44 29.47 -18.17
C TRP A 898 -16.11 29.07 -18.83
N VAL A 899 -16.17 28.37 -19.96
CA VAL A 899 -15.05 28.16 -20.88
C VAL A 899 -15.50 28.41 -22.32
N VAL A 900 -14.56 28.82 -23.19
CA VAL A 900 -14.80 29.00 -24.62
C VAL A 900 -14.06 27.90 -25.39
N ARG A 901 -14.79 27.14 -26.21
CA ARG A 901 -14.28 26.03 -27.02
C ARG A 901 -14.21 26.45 -28.50
N TYR A 902 -13.27 25.88 -29.23
CA TYR A 902 -13.03 26.18 -30.64
C TYR A 902 -12.91 24.89 -31.43
N ALA A 903 -13.60 24.80 -32.56
CA ALA A 903 -13.66 23.56 -33.34
C ALA A 903 -13.27 23.72 -34.82
N PRO A 904 -11.99 24.02 -35.16
CA PRO A 904 -11.55 24.09 -36.55
C PRO A 904 -11.59 22.71 -37.24
N THR A 905 -11.87 22.71 -38.54
CA THR A 905 -11.72 21.49 -39.35
C THR A 905 -10.24 21.17 -39.53
N VAL A 906 -9.80 20.03 -38.98
CA VAL A 906 -8.42 19.54 -39.06
C VAL A 906 -8.34 18.13 -39.64
N ASP A 907 -7.22 17.85 -40.30
CA ASP A 907 -6.88 16.53 -40.82
C ASP A 907 -6.31 15.58 -39.73
N ASP A 908 -5.80 14.42 -40.15
CA ASP A 908 -5.25 13.38 -39.27
C ASP A 908 -3.95 13.82 -38.59
N HIS A 909 -3.39 14.97 -38.96
CA HIS A 909 -2.17 15.53 -38.41
C HIS A 909 -2.46 16.86 -37.69
N ASN A 910 -3.71 17.12 -37.29
CA ASN A 910 -4.09 18.38 -36.65
C ASN A 910 -3.77 19.62 -37.50
N VAL A 911 -3.82 19.50 -38.84
CA VAL A 911 -3.58 20.61 -39.76
C VAL A 911 -4.90 21.06 -40.37
N ALA A 912 -5.17 22.37 -40.29
CA ALA A 912 -6.27 23.01 -40.98
C ALA A 912 -5.86 23.39 -42.40
N ARG A 913 -6.81 23.33 -43.35
CA ARG A 913 -6.60 23.88 -44.69
C ARG A 913 -6.51 25.40 -44.61
N TRP A 914 -5.46 25.99 -45.18
CA TRP A 914 -5.33 27.44 -45.22
C TRP A 914 -6.38 28.07 -46.14
N ALA A 915 -6.97 29.16 -45.66
CA ALA A 915 -7.78 30.10 -46.44
C ALA A 915 -7.51 31.52 -45.93
N PRO A 916 -7.58 32.57 -46.78
CA PRO A 916 -7.41 33.96 -46.34
C PRO A 916 -8.39 34.37 -45.23
N VAL A 917 -9.60 33.78 -45.28
CA VAL A 917 -10.65 33.93 -44.28
C VAL A 917 -11.15 32.55 -43.91
N THR A 918 -11.17 32.24 -42.61
CA THR A 918 -11.73 31.00 -42.06
C THR A 918 -12.87 31.34 -41.11
N LEU A 919 -14.00 30.66 -41.25
CA LEU A 919 -15.08 30.70 -40.25
C LEU A 919 -14.80 29.64 -39.19
N LEU A 920 -14.34 30.07 -38.02
CA LEU A 920 -14.01 29.19 -36.91
C LEU A 920 -15.26 28.96 -36.03
N PRO A 921 -15.76 27.73 -35.89
CA PRO A 921 -16.80 27.41 -34.92
C PRO A 921 -16.32 27.67 -33.49
N VAL A 922 -17.17 28.33 -32.71
CA VAL A 922 -16.94 28.68 -31.31
C VAL A 922 -18.17 28.27 -30.50
N SER A 923 -17.95 27.61 -29.38
CA SER A 923 -19.02 27.31 -28.41
C SER A 923 -18.61 27.75 -27.02
N VAL A 924 -19.60 27.92 -26.17
CA VAL A 924 -19.43 28.30 -24.76
C VAL A 924 -20.00 27.19 -23.90
N MET A 925 -19.35 26.90 -22.79
CA MET A 925 -19.73 25.81 -21.88
C MET A 925 -19.61 26.33 -20.45
N SER A 926 -20.64 26.10 -19.64
CA SER A 926 -20.60 26.34 -18.20
C SER A 926 -20.34 25.04 -17.46
N GLN A 927 -19.79 25.15 -16.24
CA GLN A 927 -19.70 24.00 -15.36
C GLN A 927 -21.12 23.44 -15.08
N PRO A 928 -21.33 22.12 -15.18
CA PRO A 928 -22.62 21.51 -14.81
C PRO A 928 -23.03 21.90 -13.39
N GLU A 929 -24.34 22.06 -13.18
CA GLU A 929 -24.99 22.45 -11.90
C GLU A 929 -24.64 23.85 -11.36
N ALA A 930 -23.72 24.57 -12.00
CA ALA A 930 -23.36 25.92 -11.57
C ALA A 930 -24.42 26.96 -11.97
N ARG A 931 -24.65 27.95 -11.10
CA ARG A 931 -25.63 29.03 -11.31
C ARG A 931 -25.06 30.15 -12.19
N VAL A 932 -25.10 29.98 -13.50
CA VAL A 932 -24.60 30.95 -14.48
C VAL A 932 -25.70 31.84 -15.09
N GLY A 933 -25.32 33.02 -15.59
CA GLY A 933 -26.23 33.94 -16.30
C GLY A 933 -26.25 33.68 -17.81
N ARG A 934 -27.09 34.41 -18.57
CA ARG A 934 -27.04 34.37 -20.04
C ARG A 934 -25.81 35.12 -20.55
N VAL A 935 -25.11 34.57 -21.55
CA VAL A 935 -23.95 35.24 -22.16
C VAL A 935 -24.36 36.59 -22.76
N ARG A 936 -23.76 37.67 -22.27
CA ARG A 936 -24.01 39.06 -22.72
C ARG A 936 -22.95 39.53 -23.71
N GLN A 937 -21.72 39.09 -23.50
CA GLN A 937 -20.59 39.47 -24.33
C GLN A 937 -19.71 38.25 -24.59
N LEU A 938 -19.35 38.06 -25.87
CA LEU A 938 -18.30 37.16 -26.30
C LEU A 938 -17.41 37.90 -27.30
N ALA A 939 -16.14 38.10 -26.95
CA ALA A 939 -15.16 38.74 -27.83
C ALA A 939 -14.01 37.79 -28.10
N VAL A 940 -13.72 37.51 -29.37
CA VAL A 940 -12.60 36.67 -29.79
C VAL A 940 -11.51 37.54 -30.44
N ARG A 941 -10.25 37.25 -30.11
CA ARG A 941 -9.06 37.81 -30.73
C ARG A 941 -8.17 36.69 -31.24
N VAL A 942 -7.50 36.97 -32.34
CA VAL A 942 -6.64 36.03 -33.06
C VAL A 942 -5.23 36.60 -33.11
N SER A 943 -4.24 35.72 -32.96
CA SER A 943 -2.84 36.01 -33.21
C SER A 943 -2.27 34.99 -34.20
N VAL A 944 -1.49 35.48 -35.17
CA VAL A 944 -0.81 34.68 -36.19
C VAL A 944 0.72 34.65 -36.02
N ASP A 945 1.21 35.20 -34.90
CA ASP A 945 2.64 35.38 -34.58
C ASP A 945 3.04 34.75 -33.23
N GLY A 946 2.29 33.73 -32.81
CA GLY A 946 2.53 32.97 -31.57
C GLY A 946 2.03 33.65 -30.29
N GLY A 947 1.01 34.51 -30.40
CA GLY A 947 0.41 35.21 -29.26
C GLY A 947 1.06 36.56 -28.92
N ARG A 948 1.93 37.09 -29.78
CA ARG A 948 2.63 38.38 -29.54
C ARG A 948 1.73 39.56 -29.86
N THR A 949 1.05 39.57 -31.01
CA THR A 949 0.09 40.59 -31.41
C THR A 949 -1.31 40.01 -31.60
N TRP A 950 -2.34 40.76 -31.19
CA TRP A 950 -3.73 40.29 -31.15
C TRP A 950 -4.65 41.20 -31.97
N ARG A 951 -5.42 40.61 -32.89
CA ARG A 951 -6.42 41.31 -33.71
C ARG A 951 -7.81 40.83 -33.36
N LYS A 952 -8.79 41.74 -33.37
CA LYS A 952 -10.20 41.38 -33.13
C LYS A 952 -10.73 40.52 -34.28
N ALA A 953 -11.39 39.42 -33.95
CA ALA A 953 -12.16 38.63 -34.90
C ALA A 953 -13.65 38.97 -34.73
N PRO A 954 -14.37 39.38 -35.79
CA PRO A 954 -15.82 39.45 -35.75
C PRO A 954 -16.43 38.11 -35.31
N VAL A 955 -17.37 38.15 -34.37
CA VAL A 955 -18.08 36.96 -33.87
C VAL A 955 -19.55 37.11 -34.22
N VAL A 956 -20.11 36.11 -34.90
CA VAL A 956 -21.53 36.08 -35.27
C VAL A 956 -22.22 34.89 -34.59
N PRO A 957 -23.44 35.04 -34.06
CA PRO A 957 -24.24 33.92 -33.58
C PRO A 957 -24.53 32.93 -34.72
N ALA A 958 -24.60 31.64 -34.39
CA ALA A 958 -24.82 30.56 -35.35
C ALA A 958 -26.03 29.66 -35.01
N GLY A 959 -26.87 30.04 -34.04
CA GLY A 959 -27.97 29.21 -33.52
C GLY A 959 -27.52 28.32 -32.34
N ASP A 960 -28.48 27.86 -31.52
CA ASP A 960 -28.27 26.90 -30.42
C ASP A 960 -27.11 27.22 -29.44
N GLY A 961 -26.90 28.52 -29.16
CA GLY A 961 -25.81 28.97 -28.28
C GLY A 961 -24.40 28.89 -28.90
N GLY A 962 -24.29 28.52 -30.17
CA GLY A 962 -23.05 28.50 -30.96
C GLY A 962 -22.74 29.84 -31.62
N TYR A 963 -21.46 30.04 -31.94
CA TYR A 963 -20.93 31.25 -32.58
C TYR A 963 -19.95 30.86 -33.69
N ARG A 964 -19.67 31.80 -34.60
CA ARG A 964 -18.59 31.71 -35.58
C ARG A 964 -17.70 32.94 -35.49
N ALA A 965 -16.39 32.73 -35.35
CA ALA A 965 -15.40 33.78 -35.42
C ALA A 965 -14.80 33.87 -36.84
N VAL A 966 -14.75 35.08 -37.40
CA VAL A 966 -14.13 35.34 -38.71
C VAL A 966 -12.64 35.55 -38.51
N VAL A 967 -11.84 34.55 -38.90
CA VAL A 967 -10.39 34.53 -38.73
C VAL A 967 -9.70 34.93 -40.03
N HIS A 968 -8.94 36.03 -40.00
CA HIS A 968 -8.09 36.45 -41.10
C HIS A 968 -6.67 35.93 -40.91
N ALA A 969 -6.18 35.13 -41.87
CA ALA A 969 -4.85 34.54 -41.83
C ALA A 969 -4.05 34.92 -43.10
N PRO A 970 -3.07 35.84 -43.01
CA PRO A 970 -2.19 36.17 -44.13
C PRO A 970 -1.54 34.92 -44.72
N LYS A 971 -1.22 34.95 -46.02
CA LYS A 971 -0.49 33.87 -46.68
C LYS A 971 0.83 33.62 -45.95
N GLY A 972 1.17 32.35 -45.70
CA GLY A 972 2.36 31.97 -44.94
C GLY A 972 2.15 31.88 -43.42
N THR A 973 0.93 32.14 -42.91
CA THR A 973 0.59 31.87 -41.50
C THR A 973 0.76 30.39 -41.19
N ARG A 974 1.54 30.06 -40.14
CA ARG A 974 1.80 28.67 -39.74
C ARG A 974 0.93 28.21 -38.58
N THR A 975 0.73 29.06 -37.58
CA THR A 975 -0.07 28.76 -36.39
C THR A 975 -1.05 29.88 -36.09
N VAL A 976 -2.14 29.52 -35.43
CA VAL A 976 -3.15 30.46 -34.94
C VAL A 976 -3.25 30.31 -33.43
N SER A 977 -3.19 31.42 -32.72
CA SER A 977 -3.47 31.52 -31.27
C SER A 977 -4.77 32.27 -31.04
N LEU A 978 -5.50 31.90 -30.00
CA LEU A 978 -6.86 32.36 -29.74
C LEU A 978 -6.96 32.96 -28.35
N ARG A 979 -7.69 34.07 -28.22
CA ARG A 979 -8.01 34.70 -26.94
C ARG A 979 -9.49 35.05 -26.93
N ALA A 980 -10.18 34.73 -25.86
CA ALA A 980 -11.57 35.11 -25.64
C ALA A 980 -11.76 35.85 -24.34
N THR A 981 -12.73 36.78 -24.35
CA THR A 981 -13.34 37.35 -23.16
C THR A 981 -14.84 37.07 -23.20
N LEU A 982 -15.39 36.50 -22.14
CA LEU A 982 -16.82 36.22 -21.99
C LEU A 982 -17.33 36.87 -20.71
N VAL A 983 -18.52 37.49 -20.78
CA VAL A 983 -19.25 38.04 -19.63
C VAL A 983 -20.71 37.59 -19.70
N ASP A 984 -21.24 37.07 -18.60
CA ASP A 984 -22.65 36.71 -18.48
C ASP A 984 -23.50 37.76 -17.76
N SER A 985 -24.82 37.55 -17.71
CA SER A 985 -25.75 38.49 -17.09
C SER A 985 -25.70 38.56 -15.56
N HIS A 986 -24.99 37.65 -14.90
CA HIS A 986 -24.74 37.68 -13.45
C HIS A 986 -23.40 38.38 -13.13
N GLY A 987 -22.68 38.84 -14.16
CA GLY A 987 -21.39 39.50 -14.01
C GLY A 987 -20.21 38.52 -13.89
N ASN A 988 -20.44 37.22 -14.09
CA ASN A 988 -19.35 36.25 -14.15
C ASN A 988 -18.54 36.49 -15.43
N ARG A 989 -17.22 36.43 -15.30
CA ARG A 989 -16.29 36.77 -16.38
C ARG A 989 -15.24 35.69 -16.56
N LEU A 990 -14.91 35.44 -17.83
CA LEU A 990 -13.78 34.63 -18.27
C LEU A 990 -12.88 35.46 -19.19
N ASP A 991 -11.57 35.38 -18.96
CA ASP A 991 -10.53 35.74 -19.93
C ASP A 991 -9.66 34.51 -20.20
N GLN A 992 -9.68 34.00 -21.44
CA GLN A 992 -9.03 32.75 -21.84
C GLN A 992 -8.04 33.00 -22.98
N THR A 993 -6.84 32.41 -22.94
CA THR A 993 -5.85 32.45 -24.03
C THR A 993 -5.32 31.05 -24.31
N ILE A 994 -5.26 30.65 -25.58
CA ILE A 994 -4.65 29.41 -26.07
C ILE A 994 -3.61 29.79 -27.12
N VAL A 995 -2.33 29.52 -26.83
CA VAL A 995 -1.21 29.77 -27.75
C VAL A 995 -0.99 28.56 -28.64
N ASN A 996 -0.82 28.77 -29.95
CA ASN A 996 -0.70 27.73 -30.97
C ASN A 996 -1.89 26.75 -30.96
N ALA A 997 -3.11 27.27 -30.91
CA ALA A 997 -4.36 26.52 -30.83
C ALA A 997 -4.51 25.50 -31.97
N TYR A 998 -4.17 25.89 -33.21
CA TYR A 998 -4.11 25.00 -34.37
C TYR A 998 -3.10 25.52 -35.40
N ARG A 999 -2.79 24.71 -36.42
CA ARG A 999 -1.80 25.01 -37.47
C ARG A 999 -2.38 24.90 -38.87
N PHE A 1000 -1.74 25.56 -39.83
CA PHE A 1000 -2.00 25.40 -41.27
C PHE A 1000 -0.91 24.56 -41.94
N VAL A 1001 -1.22 24.02 -43.13
CA VAL A 1001 -0.26 23.30 -43.98
C VAL A 1001 0.89 24.24 -44.33
N LYS A 1002 2.13 23.72 -44.33
CA LYS A 1002 3.33 24.47 -44.73
C LYS A 1002 3.28 24.86 -46.20
#